data_AF-A0A3A8IHY2-F1
#
_entry.id   AF-A0A3A8IHY2-F1
#
_cell.length_a   1.000
_cell.length_b   1.000
_cell.length_c   1.000
_cell.angle_alpha   90.00
_cell.angle_beta   90.00
_cell.angle_gamma   90.00
#
_symmetry.space_group_name_H-M   'P 1'
#
loop_
_entity.id
_entity.type
_entity.pdbx_description
1 polymer ?
#
loop_
_entity_poly.entity_id
_entity_poly.type
_entity_poly.pdbx_seq_one_letter_code
_entity_poly.pdbx_strand_id
1 'polypeptide(L)'
;HTGWNGTHPPLLEQFLPNPSGAVPDTAAGGYIAAGDHFSLFVQGYPYGDLVTWGANESGQLGDGTEILKPSPVYARRWDSFFQTYVRVDSVALVAGGARHGLSAHFERWEYQGCPIVWSWGDNSQGQLGTGSLSPALVKYVQPGLPLRLFYRDQDEDGHGNPADFLNACALPEGFVATALDCDDTNAAFKPGAVEICDGVDNNCDGQVDEGLCASWYRDADGDGFGNANDSKRSFTQPQGYVADSTDCDDTRSNVRPGQAETCDTLDNDCDAQVDEGVCAFWYRDADGDGYGKASDSVQAGTRPAGYVANATDCDDTRANVFPGASEVCDGLDNNCNGQSDEGVGALWYRDADGDGFGNPGSTAAACGQPAGYVANASDCNDSNGSIRPGASEVCDGVDNNCTGGVDEGVMPTFYRDGDGDGYGTGSQSVQTCSQPGGYVSNAGDCNDSNASIRPGATETCDSVDNNCNGAVDDGAGSIWYRDGDGDGYGTWMQSIQQCWQPGGYVSNASDCNDSNSGINPGAYEYCDGTDNNCNGQVDEEGATWYRDADGDGYGNINQSTESCWQPGGYVSNSGDCSDGNPTINPGAPEVCDGVDNNCNVLVDENGGAGTYYRDADGDGYGNPGVSTTACSQPAGYVANAGDCNDFNWSVNSGAPEVCDGADNNCNGAVDEGAGSTWYFDIDNDGYGNASLPTQSCSQPFRHVSNASDCDDFNVSIYPGAPEACDGRDNNCNYLVDEGAGSTWFRDGDGDGYGNWYQSTYTCGQPGGYVSNANDCNDSSAASHPGAAEVCDGVDNNCNYVVDDGAGSTWYRDSDGDGYGNGSQSTYVCGQPSGYVSNASDCDDSNASMSPGHAEVCDGVDNNCNGQVNEGGVCVPACGSQTACGNVCVDTSSDFNNCGGCGLKCPNWKFQCIEGACEYMP
;
A
#
# COMPACT_ATOMS: atom_id res chain seq x y z
N HIS A 1 -36.99 -15.70 -5.24
CA HIS A 1 -37.09 -14.35 -5.84
C HIS A 1 -36.36 -13.39 -4.92
N THR A 2 -35.57 -12.53 -5.54
CA THR A 2 -34.49 -11.68 -5.02
C THR A 2 -34.90 -10.55 -4.08
N GLY A 3 -34.03 -10.27 -3.11
CA GLY A 3 -33.63 -8.93 -2.67
C GLY A 3 -34.49 -8.26 -1.60
N TRP A 4 -33.97 -8.21 -0.37
CA TRP A 4 -34.32 -7.13 0.57
C TRP A 4 -33.15 -6.87 1.54
N ASN A 5 -32.45 -5.75 1.32
CA ASN A 5 -31.69 -5.05 2.35
C ASN A 5 -32.68 -4.18 3.11
N GLY A 6 -32.85 -4.45 4.39
CA GLY A 6 -33.70 -3.70 5.30
C GLY A 6 -33.29 -3.99 6.72
N THR A 7 -32.53 -3.07 7.30
CA THR A 7 -32.32 -2.94 8.74
C THR A 7 -33.67 -2.83 9.47
N HIS A 8 -33.74 -3.42 10.67
CA HIS A 8 -34.86 -3.56 11.63
C HIS A 8 -35.68 -4.88 11.54
N PRO A 9 -35.54 -5.80 12.52
CA PRO A 9 -36.65 -6.68 12.89
C PRO A 9 -37.78 -5.85 13.53
N PRO A 10 -39.06 -6.27 13.45
CA PRO A 10 -40.13 -5.60 14.16
C PRO A 10 -39.86 -5.63 15.67
N LEU A 11 -40.02 -4.46 16.30
CA LEU A 11 -39.87 -4.19 17.72
C LEU A 11 -40.51 -5.28 18.60
N LEU A 12 -39.68 -5.94 19.42
CA LEU A 12 -40.08 -6.80 20.52
C LEU A 12 -40.54 -5.97 21.74
N GLU A 13 -41.31 -4.90 21.54
CA GLU A 13 -41.73 -4.00 22.63
C GLU A 13 -43.23 -4.08 22.99
N GLN A 14 -44.01 -5.01 22.42
CA GLN A 14 -45.46 -5.07 22.70
C GLN A 14 -45.91 -6.14 23.70
N PHE A 15 -45.00 -6.83 24.39
CA PHE A 15 -45.37 -7.73 25.50
C PHE A 15 -44.36 -7.70 26.66
N LEU A 16 -43.96 -6.50 27.11
CA LEU A 16 -43.32 -6.37 28.42
C LEU A 16 -44.37 -6.56 29.54
N PRO A 17 -44.05 -7.29 30.62
CA PRO A 17 -44.92 -7.41 31.78
C PRO A 17 -45.10 -6.07 32.50
N ASN A 18 -46.30 -5.82 33.00
CA ASN A 18 -46.60 -4.72 33.91
C ASN A 18 -45.92 -5.00 35.28
N PRO A 19 -45.29 -4.03 35.99
CA PRO A 19 -44.55 -4.27 37.23
C PRO A 19 -45.42 -4.64 38.45
N SER A 20 -46.74 -4.70 38.31
CA SER A 20 -47.64 -5.14 39.37
C SER A 20 -47.63 -6.67 39.45
N GLY A 21 -46.83 -7.23 40.36
CA GLY A 21 -46.75 -8.66 40.67
C GLY A 21 -48.06 -9.29 41.15
N ALA A 22 -49.03 -9.45 40.26
CA ALA A 22 -50.16 -10.37 40.38
C ALA A 22 -50.85 -10.53 39.02
N VAL A 23 -50.34 -11.42 38.16
CA VAL A 23 -51.14 -12.00 37.07
C VAL A 23 -50.98 -13.53 37.11
N PRO A 24 -52.06 -14.31 37.13
CA PRO A 24 -52.02 -15.77 37.20
C PRO A 24 -51.42 -16.34 35.92
N ASP A 25 -50.28 -17.01 35.98
CA ASP A 25 -49.77 -18.05 35.05
C ASP A 25 -49.92 -17.84 33.52
N THR A 26 -50.26 -16.65 33.03
CA THR A 26 -50.79 -16.43 31.66
C THR A 26 -50.07 -15.33 30.88
N ALA A 27 -49.06 -14.65 31.44
CA ALA A 27 -48.51 -13.42 30.84
C ALA A 27 -46.99 -13.41 30.53
N ALA A 28 -46.25 -14.50 30.74
CA ALA A 28 -44.89 -14.63 30.18
C ALA A 28 -45.00 -15.32 28.81
N GLY A 29 -44.94 -14.52 27.74
CA GLY A 29 -45.11 -14.98 26.36
C GLY A 29 -44.03 -15.96 25.93
N GLY A 30 -44.46 -17.15 25.48
CA GLY A 30 -43.63 -18.10 24.77
C GLY A 30 -44.00 -18.18 23.29
N TYR A 31 -43.18 -18.90 22.54
CA TYR A 31 -43.26 -19.06 21.09
C TYR A 31 -44.67 -19.41 20.59
N ILE A 32 -45.08 -18.78 19.49
CA ILE A 32 -46.34 -19.04 18.79
C ILE A 32 -46.08 -19.68 17.43
N ALA A 33 -46.92 -20.62 17.03
CA ALA A 33 -46.96 -21.15 15.68
C ALA A 33 -48.40 -21.38 15.22
N ALA A 34 -48.64 -21.37 13.92
CA ALA A 34 -49.95 -21.63 13.34
C ALA A 34 -49.83 -22.65 12.21
N GLY A 35 -50.78 -23.58 12.15
CA GLY A 35 -51.05 -24.39 10.96
C GLY A 35 -52.20 -23.80 10.15
N ASP A 36 -52.75 -24.53 9.19
CA ASP A 36 -53.76 -24.01 8.26
C ASP A 36 -55.01 -23.48 9.01
N HIS A 37 -55.45 -24.24 10.01
CA HIS A 37 -56.71 -23.98 10.74
C HIS A 37 -56.58 -24.17 12.26
N PHE A 38 -55.37 -24.22 12.80
CA PHE A 38 -55.11 -24.36 14.23
C PHE A 38 -53.89 -23.56 14.68
N SER A 39 -53.77 -23.31 15.98
CA SER A 39 -52.73 -22.50 16.58
C SER A 39 -52.07 -23.23 17.74
N LEU A 40 -50.80 -22.90 17.98
CA LEU A 40 -49.90 -23.45 19.00
C LEU A 40 -49.30 -22.28 19.76
N PHE A 41 -49.23 -22.37 21.09
CA PHE A 41 -48.65 -21.36 21.95
C PHE A 41 -47.93 -22.00 23.13
N VAL A 42 -46.71 -21.56 23.40
CA VAL A 42 -45.96 -21.95 24.60
C VAL A 42 -46.28 -20.95 25.72
N GLN A 43 -46.81 -21.45 26.83
CA GLN A 43 -47.19 -20.65 27.99
C GLN A 43 -46.11 -20.80 29.09
N GLY A 44 -45.27 -19.76 29.29
CA GLY A 44 -44.17 -19.74 30.25
C GLY A 44 -42.79 -19.43 29.62
N TYR A 45 -41.82 -18.95 30.42
CA TYR A 45 -40.44 -18.61 30.02
C TYR A 45 -39.42 -19.11 31.07
N PRO A 46 -38.23 -19.63 30.69
CA PRO A 46 -37.73 -19.85 29.32
C PRO A 46 -38.27 -21.12 28.64
N TYR A 47 -38.95 -21.99 29.39
CA TYR A 47 -39.66 -23.18 28.92
C TYR A 47 -41.09 -23.17 29.47
N GLY A 48 -42.06 -23.69 28.70
CA GLY A 48 -43.47 -23.56 29.08
C GLY A 48 -44.36 -24.73 28.68
N ASP A 49 -45.63 -24.62 29.07
CA ASP A 49 -46.69 -25.56 28.71
C ASP A 49 -47.19 -25.32 27.28
N LEU A 50 -47.44 -26.37 26.50
CA LEU A 50 -48.03 -26.23 25.17
C LEU A 50 -49.56 -26.16 25.24
N VAL A 51 -50.07 -25.06 24.70
CA VAL A 51 -51.50 -24.80 24.52
C VAL A 51 -51.82 -24.73 23.03
N THR A 52 -52.95 -25.31 22.62
CA THR A 52 -53.39 -25.42 21.23
C THR A 52 -54.87 -25.12 21.08
N TRP A 53 -55.32 -24.63 19.93
CA TRP A 53 -56.75 -24.44 19.61
C TRP A 53 -56.99 -24.42 18.10
N GLY A 54 -58.25 -24.60 17.67
CA GLY A 54 -58.67 -24.59 16.28
C GLY A 54 -59.19 -25.94 15.78
N ALA A 55 -59.01 -26.20 14.49
CA ALA A 55 -59.39 -27.46 13.83
C ALA A 55 -58.56 -28.62 14.36
N ASN A 56 -59.17 -29.81 14.44
CA ASN A 56 -58.54 -30.99 15.02
C ASN A 56 -58.87 -32.30 14.28
N GLU A 57 -59.31 -32.28 13.02
CA GLU A 57 -59.78 -33.52 12.38
C GLU A 57 -58.68 -34.52 12.01
N SER A 58 -57.42 -34.20 12.31
CA SER A 58 -56.26 -35.10 12.21
C SER A 58 -55.52 -35.27 13.54
N GLY A 59 -56.10 -34.80 14.65
CA GLY A 59 -55.45 -34.80 15.96
C GLY A 59 -54.36 -33.73 16.11
N GLN A 60 -54.34 -32.70 15.24
CA GLN A 60 -53.29 -31.67 15.19
C GLN A 60 -53.22 -30.77 16.44
N LEU A 61 -54.22 -30.81 17.32
CA LEU A 61 -54.15 -30.15 18.62
C LEU A 61 -53.33 -30.94 19.64
N GLY A 62 -53.10 -32.23 19.41
CA GLY A 62 -52.30 -33.09 20.30
C GLY A 62 -52.90 -33.27 21.69
N ASP A 63 -54.21 -33.06 21.86
CA ASP A 63 -54.93 -33.15 23.13
C ASP A 63 -55.49 -34.56 23.42
N GLY A 64 -55.20 -35.53 22.54
CA GLY A 64 -55.73 -36.90 22.60
C GLY A 64 -57.09 -37.07 21.92
N THR A 65 -57.60 -36.05 21.23
CA THR A 65 -58.90 -36.09 20.54
C THR A 65 -58.78 -35.64 19.08
N GLU A 66 -59.82 -35.88 18.28
CA GLU A 66 -59.99 -35.30 16.94
C GLU A 66 -61.07 -34.19 16.92
N ILE A 67 -61.43 -33.69 18.11
CA ILE A 67 -62.54 -32.76 18.28
C ILE A 67 -61.99 -31.33 18.17
N LEU A 68 -62.57 -30.51 17.30
CA LEU A 68 -62.22 -29.10 17.16
C LEU A 68 -62.42 -28.34 18.48
N LYS A 69 -61.53 -27.40 18.78
CA LYS A 69 -61.54 -26.63 20.02
C LYS A 69 -61.51 -25.14 19.70
N PRO A 70 -62.62 -24.40 19.83
CA PRO A 70 -62.64 -22.97 19.57
C PRO A 70 -61.94 -22.15 20.68
N SER A 71 -61.39 -22.80 21.71
CA SER A 71 -60.73 -22.18 22.84
C SER A 71 -59.44 -22.93 23.19
N PRO A 72 -58.43 -22.25 23.76
CA PRO A 72 -57.16 -22.85 24.15
C PRO A 72 -57.32 -24.09 25.04
N VAL A 73 -56.62 -25.16 24.69
CA VAL A 73 -56.55 -26.44 25.42
C VAL A 73 -55.10 -26.89 25.52
N TYR A 74 -54.72 -27.49 26.64
CA TYR A 74 -53.39 -28.06 26.81
C TYR A 74 -53.23 -29.32 25.95
N ALA A 75 -52.14 -29.35 25.17
CA ALA A 75 -51.71 -30.59 24.55
C ALA A 75 -51.34 -31.61 25.62
N ARG A 76 -51.53 -32.90 25.30
CA ARG A 76 -51.31 -34.01 26.23
C ARG A 76 -50.21 -34.95 25.75
N ARG A 77 -49.53 -35.56 26.70
CA ARG A 77 -48.60 -36.68 26.48
C ARG A 77 -48.93 -37.83 27.42
N TRP A 78 -48.65 -39.06 26.99
CA TRP A 78 -48.72 -40.22 27.87
C TRP A 78 -47.52 -40.20 28.82
N ASP A 79 -47.79 -40.24 30.13
CA ASP A 79 -46.77 -40.43 31.15
C ASP A 79 -46.74 -41.91 31.55
N SER A 80 -45.64 -42.59 31.25
CA SER A 80 -45.46 -44.02 31.52
C SER A 80 -45.36 -44.34 33.02
N PHE A 81 -44.85 -43.40 33.82
CA PHE A 81 -44.68 -43.56 35.26
C PHE A 81 -46.03 -43.45 35.98
N PHE A 82 -46.83 -42.43 35.63
CA PHE A 82 -48.16 -42.23 36.21
C PHE A 82 -49.30 -42.98 35.48
N GLN A 83 -48.99 -43.68 34.38
CA GLN A 83 -49.95 -44.37 33.51
C GLN A 83 -51.18 -43.52 33.14
N THR A 84 -50.95 -42.23 32.88
CA THR A 84 -52.01 -41.26 32.60
C THR A 84 -51.54 -40.19 31.60
N TYR A 85 -52.48 -39.47 31.02
CA TYR A 85 -52.17 -38.33 30.16
C TYR A 85 -51.94 -37.07 30.99
N VAL A 86 -50.75 -36.50 30.87
CA VAL A 86 -50.35 -35.24 31.53
C VAL A 86 -50.17 -34.13 30.49
N ARG A 87 -50.04 -32.88 30.98
CA ARG A 87 -49.76 -31.72 30.12
C ARG A 87 -48.41 -31.87 29.45
N VAL A 88 -48.28 -31.25 28.29
CA VAL A 88 -47.01 -31.10 27.60
C VAL A 88 -46.34 -29.84 28.13
N ASP A 89 -45.33 -30.05 28.95
CA ASP A 89 -44.50 -29.08 29.67
C ASP A 89 -43.08 -29.03 29.06
N SER A 90 -42.22 -28.14 29.58
CA SER A 90 -40.80 -28.00 29.18
C SER A 90 -40.59 -27.74 27.68
N VAL A 91 -41.58 -27.14 27.01
CA VAL A 91 -41.49 -26.81 25.59
C VAL A 91 -40.69 -25.53 25.44
N ALA A 92 -39.67 -25.60 24.59
CA ALA A 92 -38.85 -24.45 24.23
C ALA A 92 -39.25 -23.86 22.90
N LEU A 93 -39.66 -24.68 21.92
CA LEU A 93 -39.99 -24.22 20.57
C LEU A 93 -41.18 -25.00 20.01
N VAL A 94 -41.96 -24.36 19.14
CA VAL A 94 -43.09 -24.96 18.43
C VAL A 94 -43.06 -24.62 16.95
N ALA A 95 -43.53 -25.55 16.12
CA ALA A 95 -43.79 -25.31 14.70
C ALA A 95 -45.11 -25.98 14.28
N GLY A 96 -45.89 -25.29 13.45
CA GLY A 96 -47.14 -25.78 12.88
C GLY A 96 -46.99 -26.03 11.39
N GLY A 97 -47.31 -27.24 10.93
CA GLY A 97 -47.58 -27.53 9.53
C GLY A 97 -49.08 -27.48 9.23
N ALA A 98 -49.48 -27.81 8.00
CA ALA A 98 -50.87 -27.71 7.54
C ALA A 98 -51.89 -28.33 8.52
N ARG A 99 -51.64 -29.59 8.92
CA ARG A 99 -52.49 -30.36 9.86
C ARG A 99 -51.66 -31.18 10.86
N HIS A 100 -50.46 -30.73 11.21
CA HIS A 100 -49.57 -31.40 12.17
C HIS A 100 -48.74 -30.38 12.94
N GLY A 101 -48.27 -30.75 14.15
CA GLY A 101 -47.45 -29.89 15.00
C GLY A 101 -46.15 -30.56 15.42
N LEU A 102 -45.12 -29.74 15.62
CA LEU A 102 -43.82 -30.13 16.17
C LEU A 102 -43.51 -29.28 17.40
N SER A 103 -42.82 -29.86 18.39
CA SER A 103 -42.31 -29.13 19.55
C SER A 103 -40.94 -29.65 19.96
N ALA A 104 -40.00 -28.75 20.23
CA ALA A 104 -38.70 -29.08 20.81
C ALA A 104 -38.69 -28.79 22.31
N HIS A 105 -38.06 -29.69 23.07
CA HIS A 105 -37.95 -29.66 24.52
C HIS A 105 -36.49 -29.64 24.94
N PHE A 106 -36.15 -28.82 25.94
CA PHE A 106 -34.86 -28.88 26.61
C PHE A 106 -35.03 -29.62 27.93
N GLU A 107 -34.18 -30.64 28.11
CA GLU A 107 -33.91 -31.33 29.39
C GLU A 107 -35.12 -31.96 30.11
N ARG A 108 -35.32 -33.27 29.90
CA ARG A 108 -35.83 -34.17 30.94
C ARG A 108 -34.68 -35.02 31.46
N TRP A 109 -34.67 -35.27 32.77
CA TRP A 109 -33.72 -36.16 33.45
C TRP A 109 -33.55 -37.56 32.79
N GLU A 110 -34.53 -38.00 31.99
CA GLU A 110 -34.46 -39.26 31.24
C GLU A 110 -33.54 -39.22 30.00
N TYR A 111 -33.17 -38.05 29.47
CA TYR A 111 -32.36 -37.90 28.25
C TYR A 111 -31.43 -36.67 28.35
N GLN A 112 -30.35 -36.77 29.12
CA GLN A 112 -29.39 -35.67 29.27
C GLN A 112 -28.68 -35.34 27.94
N GLY A 113 -28.69 -34.05 27.56
CA GLY A 113 -27.84 -33.48 26.52
C GLY A 113 -28.41 -33.42 25.09
N CYS A 114 -29.57 -34.03 24.78
CA CYS A 114 -30.17 -33.96 23.43
C CYS A 114 -31.47 -33.12 23.43
N PRO A 115 -31.72 -32.27 22.40
CA PRO A 115 -33.04 -31.69 22.20
C PRO A 115 -34.04 -32.81 21.86
N ILE A 116 -35.17 -32.87 22.56
CA ILE A 116 -36.21 -33.87 22.27
C ILE A 116 -37.28 -33.20 21.39
N VAL A 117 -37.48 -33.72 20.17
CA VAL A 117 -38.54 -33.26 19.28
C VAL A 117 -39.73 -34.19 19.36
N TRP A 118 -40.91 -33.62 19.60
CA TRP A 118 -42.18 -34.33 19.56
C TRP A 118 -42.98 -33.90 18.34
N SER A 119 -43.70 -34.85 17.75
CA SER A 119 -44.53 -34.64 16.55
C SER A 119 -45.91 -35.26 16.73
N TRP A 120 -46.96 -34.60 16.23
CA TRP A 120 -48.35 -35.08 16.27
C TRP A 120 -49.23 -34.52 15.15
N GLY A 121 -50.40 -35.13 14.90
CA GLY A 121 -51.36 -34.71 13.87
C GLY A 121 -51.36 -35.62 12.63
N ASP A 122 -51.66 -35.03 11.47
CA ASP A 122 -51.66 -35.74 10.18
C ASP A 122 -50.28 -36.32 9.88
N ASN A 123 -50.25 -37.54 9.36
CA ASN A 123 -49.03 -38.23 8.95
C ASN A 123 -49.16 -38.90 7.58
N SER A 124 -50.15 -38.50 6.79
CA SER A 124 -50.44 -39.11 5.48
C SER A 124 -49.27 -39.11 4.49
N GLN A 125 -48.28 -38.25 4.70
CA GLN A 125 -47.06 -38.08 3.90
C GLN A 125 -45.77 -38.39 4.69
N GLY A 126 -45.86 -38.91 5.91
CA GLY A 126 -44.69 -39.16 6.77
C GLY A 126 -44.15 -37.93 7.48
N GLN A 127 -44.90 -36.82 7.49
CA GLN A 127 -44.51 -35.54 8.09
C GLN A 127 -44.20 -35.61 9.59
N LEU A 128 -44.63 -36.67 10.30
CA LEU A 128 -44.28 -36.87 11.70
C LEU A 128 -42.92 -37.54 11.89
N GLY A 129 -42.24 -37.99 10.83
CA GLY A 129 -40.88 -38.55 10.90
C GLY A 129 -40.74 -39.81 11.78
N THR A 130 -41.83 -40.53 12.06
CA THR A 130 -41.84 -41.72 12.92
C THR A 130 -41.49 -43.02 12.19
N GLY A 131 -41.08 -42.95 10.92
CA GLY A 131 -40.90 -44.14 10.06
C GLY A 131 -42.21 -44.83 9.67
N SER A 132 -43.36 -44.19 9.93
CA SER A 132 -44.71 -44.66 9.63
C SER A 132 -45.52 -43.55 8.95
N LEU A 133 -46.64 -43.93 8.31
CA LEU A 133 -47.63 -42.99 7.76
C LEU A 133 -48.90 -42.89 8.64
N SER A 134 -48.91 -43.53 9.81
CA SER A 134 -50.05 -43.48 10.73
C SER A 134 -50.11 -42.12 11.44
N PRO A 135 -51.28 -41.45 11.48
CA PRO A 135 -51.45 -40.21 12.22
C PRO A 135 -51.32 -40.43 13.73
N ALA A 136 -51.06 -39.35 14.46
CA ALA A 136 -50.83 -39.38 15.89
C ALA A 136 -51.77 -38.43 16.64
N LEU A 137 -52.71 -39.01 17.40
CA LEU A 137 -53.68 -38.27 18.22
C LEU A 137 -53.07 -37.74 19.54
N VAL A 138 -51.94 -38.33 19.94
CA VAL A 138 -51.13 -37.91 21.08
C VAL A 138 -49.68 -37.78 20.62
N LYS A 139 -48.91 -36.90 21.26
CA LYS A 139 -47.51 -36.67 20.93
C LYS A 139 -46.64 -37.92 21.04
N TYR A 140 -45.84 -38.15 20.01
CA TYR A 140 -44.76 -39.16 20.01
C TYR A 140 -43.40 -38.47 20.10
N VAL A 141 -42.49 -39.06 20.87
CA VAL A 141 -41.07 -38.72 20.85
C VAL A 141 -40.50 -39.20 19.52
N GLN A 142 -39.79 -38.35 18.78
CA GLN A 142 -39.06 -38.81 17.60
C GLN A 142 -37.88 -39.71 18.02
N PRO A 143 -37.80 -40.96 17.54
CA PRO A 143 -36.57 -41.73 17.61
C PRO A 143 -35.58 -41.21 16.56
N GLY A 144 -34.33 -40.95 16.95
CA GLY A 144 -33.23 -40.79 15.99
C GLY A 144 -33.01 -39.39 15.42
N LEU A 145 -33.19 -38.33 16.21
CA LEU A 145 -32.56 -37.05 15.88
C LEU A 145 -31.04 -37.26 15.76
N PRO A 146 -30.36 -36.56 14.82
CA PRO A 146 -28.95 -36.83 14.54
C PRO A 146 -28.11 -36.55 15.78
N LEU A 147 -27.55 -37.62 16.35
CA LEU A 147 -26.51 -37.56 17.36
C LEU A 147 -25.29 -36.86 16.72
N ARG A 148 -24.58 -36.04 17.48
CA ARG A 148 -23.30 -35.48 17.03
C ARG A 148 -22.26 -36.61 17.06
N LEU A 149 -21.44 -36.70 16.01
CA LEU A 149 -20.27 -37.58 16.04
C LEU A 149 -19.22 -36.95 16.95
N PHE A 150 -18.70 -37.76 17.86
CA PHE A 150 -17.50 -37.47 18.64
C PHE A 150 -16.50 -38.60 18.40
N TYR A 151 -15.22 -38.26 18.38
CA TYR A 151 -14.10 -39.16 18.09
C TYR A 151 -13.32 -39.34 19.37
N ARG A 152 -12.90 -40.56 19.67
CA ARG A 152 -12.11 -40.84 20.85
C ARG A 152 -10.79 -40.08 20.73
N ASP A 153 -10.37 -39.44 21.82
CA ASP A 153 -9.11 -38.72 21.94
C ASP A 153 -8.34 -39.41 23.07
N GLN A 154 -7.42 -40.30 22.69
CA GLN A 154 -6.74 -41.18 23.65
C GLN A 154 -5.44 -40.59 24.22
N ASP A 155 -4.87 -39.57 23.58
CA ASP A 155 -3.68 -38.86 24.05
C ASP A 155 -3.96 -37.44 24.59
N GLU A 156 -5.23 -37.01 24.57
CA GLU A 156 -5.78 -35.78 25.13
C GLU A 156 -5.28 -34.50 24.45
N ASP A 157 -5.04 -34.55 23.14
CA ASP A 157 -4.48 -33.44 22.36
C ASP A 157 -5.51 -32.53 21.68
N GLY A 158 -6.80 -32.91 21.75
CA GLY A 158 -7.91 -32.16 21.17
C GLY A 158 -8.33 -32.62 19.77
N HIS A 159 -7.66 -33.61 19.18
CA HIS A 159 -8.04 -34.29 17.95
C HIS A 159 -8.37 -35.76 18.25
N GLY A 160 -9.24 -36.37 17.45
CA GLY A 160 -9.71 -37.73 17.76
C GLY A 160 -9.74 -38.63 16.55
N ASN A 161 -9.57 -39.92 16.81
CA ASN A 161 -9.48 -40.97 15.80
C ASN A 161 -10.77 -41.07 14.95
N PRO A 162 -10.72 -40.80 13.63
CA PRO A 162 -11.88 -40.92 12.73
C PRO A 162 -12.49 -42.33 12.67
N ALA A 163 -11.71 -43.37 13.00
CA ALA A 163 -12.14 -44.76 13.02
C ALA A 163 -12.76 -45.20 14.36
N ASP A 164 -12.56 -44.46 15.45
CA ASP A 164 -13.14 -44.73 16.78
C ASP A 164 -14.07 -43.59 17.19
N PHE A 165 -15.30 -43.64 16.67
CA PHE A 165 -16.31 -42.61 16.87
C PHE A 165 -17.53 -43.13 17.65
N LEU A 166 -18.12 -42.23 18.43
CA LEU A 166 -19.36 -42.42 19.13
C LEU A 166 -20.36 -41.34 18.75
N ASN A 167 -21.58 -41.77 18.47
CA ASN A 167 -22.72 -40.89 18.34
C ASN A 167 -23.24 -40.53 19.73
N ALA A 168 -23.13 -39.28 20.15
CA ALA A 168 -23.63 -38.81 21.44
C ALA A 168 -24.31 -37.44 21.34
N CYS A 169 -25.00 -37.06 22.41
CA CYS A 169 -25.74 -35.80 22.50
C CYS A 169 -24.88 -34.62 22.99
N ALA A 170 -23.97 -34.91 23.90
CA ALA A 170 -22.96 -34.01 24.45
C ALA A 170 -21.61 -34.72 24.43
N LEU A 171 -20.53 -33.94 24.49
CA LEU A 171 -19.15 -34.43 24.45
C LEU A 171 -18.92 -35.51 25.55
N PRO A 172 -18.72 -36.79 25.18
CA PRO A 172 -18.36 -37.82 26.14
C PRO A 172 -16.96 -37.57 26.70
N GLU A 173 -16.72 -38.00 27.94
CA GLU A 173 -15.37 -37.93 28.54
C GLU A 173 -14.38 -38.79 27.73
N GLY A 174 -13.25 -38.18 27.33
CA GLY A 174 -12.24 -38.81 26.46
C GLY A 174 -12.60 -38.83 24.97
N PHE A 175 -13.48 -37.95 24.51
CA PHE A 175 -13.84 -37.78 23.09
C PHE A 175 -13.85 -36.29 22.71
N VAL A 176 -13.63 -35.98 21.43
CA VAL A 176 -13.60 -34.63 20.83
C VAL A 176 -14.51 -34.54 19.60
N ALA A 177 -14.86 -33.32 19.18
CA ALA A 177 -15.73 -33.09 18.00
C ALA A 177 -14.96 -33.00 16.67
N THR A 178 -13.63 -32.93 16.76
CA THR A 178 -12.65 -32.72 15.69
C THR A 178 -12.18 -34.05 15.14
N ALA A 179 -12.45 -34.27 13.85
CA ALA A 179 -12.39 -35.58 13.20
C ALA A 179 -11.14 -35.74 12.33
N LEU A 180 -9.93 -35.70 12.89
CA LEU A 180 -8.70 -35.96 12.15
C LEU A 180 -7.55 -36.07 13.15
N ASP A 181 -7.20 -37.30 13.50
CA ASP A 181 -5.97 -37.69 14.18
C ASP A 181 -5.48 -38.97 13.49
N CYS A 182 -4.26 -38.95 12.97
CA CYS A 182 -3.67 -40.06 12.23
C CYS A 182 -2.94 -41.07 13.12
N ASP A 183 -2.58 -40.70 14.36
CA ASP A 183 -2.13 -41.60 15.43
C ASP A 183 -2.59 -41.12 16.81
N ASP A 184 -3.84 -41.45 17.15
CA ASP A 184 -4.56 -41.12 18.38
C ASP A 184 -3.93 -41.68 19.69
N THR A 185 -2.75 -42.28 19.59
CA THR A 185 -1.94 -42.68 20.75
C THR A 185 -0.76 -41.75 21.00
N ASN A 186 -0.58 -40.73 20.16
CA ASN A 186 0.56 -39.85 20.15
C ASN A 186 0.22 -38.41 19.72
N ALA A 187 0.18 -37.52 20.72
CA ALA A 187 -0.19 -36.11 20.59
C ALA A 187 0.71 -35.26 19.65
N ALA A 188 1.72 -35.85 19.02
CA ALA A 188 2.53 -35.21 17.99
C ALA A 188 1.96 -35.37 16.57
N PHE A 189 0.92 -36.20 16.38
CA PHE A 189 0.41 -36.62 15.07
C PHE A 189 -1.01 -36.08 14.82
N LYS A 190 -1.13 -34.77 14.61
CA LYS A 190 -2.42 -34.08 14.47
C LYS A 190 -2.42 -33.00 13.39
N PRO A 191 -3.60 -32.59 12.90
CA PRO A 191 -3.79 -31.43 12.03
C PRO A 191 -3.04 -30.18 12.49
N GLY A 192 -2.14 -29.69 11.64
CA GLY A 192 -1.36 -28.48 11.90
C GLY A 192 -0.16 -28.68 12.83
N ALA A 193 0.20 -29.92 13.18
CA ALA A 193 1.50 -30.22 13.76
C ALA A 193 2.63 -29.85 12.79
N VAL A 194 3.82 -29.59 13.33
CA VAL A 194 5.02 -29.33 12.53
C VAL A 194 5.55 -30.69 12.05
N GLU A 195 5.61 -30.88 10.74
CA GLU A 195 6.23 -32.04 10.11
C GLU A 195 7.68 -32.24 10.59
N ILE A 196 8.14 -33.48 10.63
CA ILE A 196 9.53 -33.83 10.89
C ILE A 196 9.97 -34.92 9.91
N CYS A 197 11.18 -34.82 9.34
CA CYS A 197 11.68 -35.71 8.28
C CYS A 197 11.95 -37.15 8.78
N ASP A 198 10.90 -37.90 9.09
CA ASP A 198 10.93 -39.25 9.67
C ASP A 198 10.13 -40.29 8.86
N GLY A 199 9.47 -39.85 7.78
CA GLY A 199 8.70 -40.71 6.89
C GLY A 199 7.29 -41.01 7.39
N VAL A 200 6.80 -40.27 8.38
CA VAL A 200 5.43 -40.31 8.88
C VAL A 200 4.77 -38.97 8.62
N ASP A 201 3.49 -38.98 8.22
CA ASP A 201 2.64 -37.79 8.09
C ASP A 201 2.28 -37.33 9.51
N ASN A 202 2.98 -36.31 10.04
CA ASN A 202 2.80 -35.83 11.41
C ASN A 202 1.63 -34.84 11.51
N ASN A 203 1.35 -34.11 10.44
CA ASN A 203 0.34 -33.08 10.40
C ASN A 203 -1.02 -33.57 9.86
N CYS A 204 -1.10 -34.86 9.51
CA CYS A 204 -2.27 -35.56 9.01
C CYS A 204 -2.94 -34.90 7.80
N ASP A 205 -2.18 -34.20 6.93
CA ASP A 205 -2.69 -33.54 5.73
C ASP A 205 -2.73 -34.47 4.49
N GLY A 206 -2.17 -35.68 4.63
CA GLY A 206 -2.07 -36.69 3.57
C GLY A 206 -0.78 -36.62 2.75
N GLN A 207 0.16 -35.73 3.10
CA GLN A 207 1.51 -35.64 2.58
C GLN A 207 2.50 -36.11 3.66
N VAL A 208 3.65 -36.60 3.23
CA VAL A 208 4.68 -37.10 4.15
C VAL A 208 5.92 -36.24 3.98
N ASP A 209 6.35 -35.58 5.06
CA ASP A 209 7.54 -34.74 5.17
C ASP A 209 7.59 -33.53 4.19
N GLU A 210 6.48 -32.84 3.91
CA GLU A 210 6.50 -31.78 2.90
C GLU A 210 7.35 -30.56 3.33
N GLY A 211 8.16 -30.04 2.41
CA GLY A 211 8.93 -28.81 2.61
C GLY A 211 10.12 -28.88 3.57
N LEU A 212 10.40 -30.03 4.21
CA LEU A 212 11.45 -30.13 5.24
C LEU A 212 12.70 -30.92 4.85
N CYS A 213 12.56 -31.96 4.02
CA CYS A 213 13.71 -32.78 3.65
C CYS A 213 14.45 -32.19 2.43
N ALA A 214 15.70 -31.76 2.61
CA ALA A 214 16.59 -31.48 1.49
C ALA A 214 17.10 -32.80 0.89
N SER A 215 17.17 -32.87 -0.44
CA SER A 215 17.84 -33.95 -1.17
C SER A 215 19.34 -33.69 -1.20
N TRP A 216 20.12 -34.68 -0.80
CA TRP A 216 21.58 -34.66 -0.80
C TRP A 216 22.09 -35.76 -1.73
N TYR A 217 23.09 -35.47 -2.54
CA TYR A 217 23.62 -36.32 -3.59
C TYR A 217 25.03 -36.79 -3.21
N ARG A 218 25.34 -38.07 -3.41
CA ARG A 218 26.65 -38.61 -3.04
C ARG A 218 27.73 -37.84 -3.80
N ASP A 219 28.74 -37.39 -3.07
CA ASP A 219 29.97 -36.78 -3.59
C ASP A 219 31.11 -37.76 -3.29
N ALA A 220 31.42 -38.61 -4.26
CA ALA A 220 32.33 -39.74 -4.05
C ALA A 220 33.80 -39.38 -4.28
N ASP A 221 34.12 -38.27 -4.95
CA ASP A 221 35.49 -37.78 -5.14
C ASP A 221 35.85 -36.52 -4.33
N GLY A 222 34.85 -35.89 -3.69
CA GLY A 222 35.00 -34.85 -2.68
C GLY A 222 35.12 -33.44 -3.26
N ASP A 223 34.60 -33.19 -4.45
CA ASP A 223 34.78 -31.92 -5.17
C ASP A 223 33.65 -30.89 -4.94
N GLY A 224 32.59 -31.28 -4.24
CA GLY A 224 31.48 -30.41 -3.88
C GLY A 224 30.22 -30.59 -4.74
N PHE A 225 30.28 -31.38 -5.82
CA PHE A 225 29.13 -31.73 -6.65
C PHE A 225 28.81 -33.22 -6.48
N GLY A 226 27.53 -33.60 -6.63
CA GLY A 226 27.10 -34.95 -6.33
C GLY A 226 26.25 -35.58 -7.43
N ASN A 227 26.18 -36.91 -7.40
CA ASN A 227 25.48 -37.70 -8.40
C ASN A 227 23.95 -37.70 -8.21
N ALA A 228 23.22 -37.14 -9.19
CA ALA A 228 21.76 -37.12 -9.21
C ALA A 228 21.07 -38.49 -9.01
N ASN A 229 21.74 -39.60 -9.36
CA ASN A 229 21.20 -40.94 -9.25
C ASN A 229 21.48 -41.64 -7.90
N ASP A 230 22.28 -41.05 -7.01
CA ASP A 230 22.54 -41.54 -5.65
C ASP A 230 22.22 -40.42 -4.63
N SER A 231 20.91 -40.23 -4.39
CA SER A 231 20.40 -39.22 -3.46
C SER A 231 19.90 -39.81 -2.13
N LYS A 232 20.02 -39.02 -1.05
CA LYS A 232 19.40 -39.25 0.27
C LYS A 232 18.66 -38.00 0.74
N ARG A 233 17.52 -38.17 1.40
CA ARG A 233 16.77 -37.08 2.04
C ARG A 233 17.18 -36.93 3.51
N SER A 234 17.55 -35.73 3.95
CA SER A 234 17.94 -35.46 5.34
C SER A 234 17.89 -33.96 5.69
N PHE A 235 17.71 -33.64 6.97
CA PHE A 235 17.68 -32.27 7.50
C PHE A 235 19.07 -31.59 7.48
N THR A 236 20.13 -32.37 7.67
CA THR A 236 21.53 -31.90 7.64
C THR A 236 22.33 -32.70 6.63
N GLN A 237 23.33 -32.08 6.01
CA GLN A 237 24.24 -32.73 5.07
C GLN A 237 24.77 -34.07 5.60
N PRO A 238 24.35 -35.22 5.03
CA PRO A 238 24.93 -36.50 5.37
C PRO A 238 26.40 -36.52 4.98
N GLN A 239 27.25 -37.15 5.80
CA GLN A 239 28.68 -37.25 5.50
C GLN A 239 28.91 -37.94 4.14
N GLY A 240 29.64 -37.28 3.24
CA GLY A 240 29.91 -37.75 1.86
C GLY A 240 28.77 -37.50 0.87
N TYR A 241 27.88 -36.58 1.17
CA TYR A 241 26.82 -36.10 0.27
C TYR A 241 26.81 -34.57 0.24
N VAL A 242 26.41 -33.96 -0.87
CA VAL A 242 26.35 -32.51 -1.12
C VAL A 242 24.97 -32.12 -1.65
N ALA A 243 24.61 -30.84 -1.58
CA ALA A 243 23.29 -30.38 -2.01
C ALA A 243 23.16 -30.30 -3.54
N ASP A 244 24.29 -30.15 -4.24
CA ASP A 244 24.33 -30.01 -5.68
C ASP A 244 24.34 -31.37 -6.39
N SER A 245 23.52 -31.51 -7.43
CA SER A 245 23.26 -32.79 -8.11
C SER A 245 23.83 -32.87 -9.52
N THR A 246 24.57 -31.86 -9.93
CA THR A 246 24.92 -31.60 -11.33
C THR A 246 26.22 -32.28 -11.77
N ASP A 247 26.79 -33.17 -10.96
CA ASP A 247 27.99 -33.92 -11.35
C ASP A 247 27.66 -35.01 -12.38
N CYS A 248 28.29 -34.91 -13.55
CA CYS A 248 28.15 -35.86 -14.64
C CYS A 248 29.14 -37.05 -14.56
N ASP A 249 30.20 -36.96 -13.74
CA ASP A 249 31.12 -38.06 -13.42
C ASP A 249 31.70 -37.92 -11.99
N ASP A 250 30.89 -38.38 -11.02
CA ASP A 250 31.15 -38.49 -9.57
C ASP A 250 32.33 -39.41 -9.18
N THR A 251 33.24 -39.70 -10.11
CA THR A 251 34.49 -40.42 -9.85
C THR A 251 35.74 -39.61 -10.22
N ARG A 252 35.57 -38.41 -10.78
CA ARG A 252 36.64 -37.54 -11.28
C ARG A 252 36.41 -36.07 -10.88
N SER A 253 37.13 -35.63 -9.84
CA SER A 253 37.14 -34.23 -9.36
C SER A 253 37.54 -33.12 -10.38
N ASN A 254 37.86 -33.48 -11.62
CA ASN A 254 38.14 -32.58 -12.74
C ASN A 254 37.03 -32.57 -13.80
N VAL A 255 35.89 -33.20 -13.52
CA VAL A 255 34.69 -33.24 -14.35
C VAL A 255 33.53 -32.78 -13.47
N ARG A 256 33.17 -31.50 -13.56
CA ARG A 256 32.15 -30.89 -12.70
C ARG A 256 31.59 -29.61 -13.30
N PRO A 257 30.35 -29.22 -12.95
CA PRO A 257 29.72 -27.98 -13.37
C PRO A 257 30.63 -26.73 -13.30
N GLY A 258 30.79 -26.06 -14.44
CA GLY A 258 31.55 -24.81 -14.53
C GLY A 258 33.07 -24.96 -14.43
N GLN A 259 33.61 -26.17 -14.55
CA GLN A 259 35.03 -26.34 -14.85
C GLN A 259 35.38 -25.72 -16.21
N ALA A 260 36.64 -25.36 -16.42
CA ALA A 260 37.12 -25.00 -17.73
C ALA A 260 37.37 -26.28 -18.54
N GLU A 261 36.75 -26.36 -19.71
CA GLU A 261 36.98 -27.41 -20.70
C GLU A 261 38.47 -27.58 -21.02
N THR A 262 38.90 -28.82 -21.23
CA THR A 262 40.26 -29.17 -21.66
C THR A 262 40.14 -30.03 -22.90
N CYS A 263 40.87 -29.73 -23.98
CA CYS A 263 40.79 -30.44 -25.27
C CYS A 263 41.28 -31.91 -25.16
N ASP A 264 40.49 -32.77 -24.52
CA ASP A 264 40.81 -34.12 -24.09
C ASP A 264 39.67 -35.14 -24.27
N THR A 265 38.56 -34.72 -24.89
CA THR A 265 37.37 -35.52 -25.21
C THR A 265 36.47 -35.90 -24.04
N LEU A 266 36.74 -35.38 -22.84
CA LEU A 266 35.78 -35.40 -21.74
C LEU A 266 34.94 -34.11 -21.77
N ASP A 267 33.68 -34.23 -21.38
CA ASP A 267 32.84 -33.08 -21.01
C ASP A 267 33.26 -32.73 -19.57
N ASN A 268 34.13 -31.73 -19.41
CA ASN A 268 34.72 -31.38 -18.12
C ASN A 268 33.80 -30.48 -17.29
N ASP A 269 32.93 -29.72 -17.93
CA ASP A 269 32.06 -28.74 -17.29
C ASP A 269 30.60 -29.19 -17.14
N CYS A 270 30.30 -30.41 -17.58
CA CYS A 270 29.01 -31.09 -17.46
C CYS A 270 27.85 -30.36 -18.15
N ASP A 271 28.13 -29.61 -19.22
CA ASP A 271 27.11 -28.90 -20.01
C ASP A 271 26.51 -29.72 -21.17
N ALA A 272 26.94 -30.99 -21.29
CA ALA A 272 26.62 -31.94 -22.36
C ALA A 272 27.24 -31.64 -23.72
N GLN A 273 28.22 -30.73 -23.77
CA GLN A 273 29.08 -30.45 -24.91
C GLN A 273 30.49 -30.91 -24.55
N VAL A 274 31.26 -31.34 -25.56
CA VAL A 274 32.60 -31.89 -25.34
C VAL A 274 33.60 -30.95 -25.99
N ASP A 275 34.54 -30.43 -25.21
CA ASP A 275 35.62 -29.54 -25.64
C ASP A 275 35.16 -28.20 -26.26
N GLU A 276 34.02 -27.64 -25.83
CA GLU A 276 33.44 -26.39 -26.35
C GLU A 276 34.43 -25.21 -26.14
N GLY A 277 34.81 -24.54 -27.23
CA GLY A 277 35.64 -23.33 -27.17
C GLY A 277 37.14 -23.54 -26.86
N VAL A 278 37.63 -24.77 -26.69
CA VAL A 278 39.03 -25.04 -26.29
C VAL A 278 39.89 -25.60 -27.43
N CYS A 279 39.27 -26.29 -28.39
CA CYS A 279 39.99 -26.82 -29.54
C CYS A 279 39.89 -25.86 -30.76
N ALA A 280 41.01 -25.25 -31.15
CA ALA A 280 41.07 -24.36 -32.31
C ALA A 280 41.33 -25.13 -33.63
N PHE A 281 40.71 -24.66 -34.72
CA PHE A 281 41.05 -25.09 -36.08
C PHE A 281 42.29 -24.33 -36.58
N TRP A 282 43.24 -25.07 -37.14
CA TRP A 282 44.46 -24.55 -37.74
C TRP A 282 44.51 -24.96 -39.21
N TYR A 283 44.84 -24.01 -40.08
CA TYR A 283 44.83 -24.14 -41.55
C TYR A 283 46.25 -24.09 -42.09
N ARG A 284 46.61 -24.97 -43.03
CA ARG A 284 47.97 -25.01 -43.60
C ARG A 284 48.25 -23.68 -44.30
N ASP A 285 49.42 -23.12 -44.01
CA ASP A 285 49.98 -21.90 -44.64
C ASP A 285 51.22 -22.32 -45.43
N ALA A 286 51.07 -22.50 -46.74
CA ALA A 286 52.08 -23.12 -47.59
C ALA A 286 53.09 -22.14 -48.20
N ASP A 287 52.78 -20.84 -48.26
CA ASP A 287 53.68 -19.79 -48.76
C ASP A 287 54.19 -18.82 -47.69
N GLY A 288 53.67 -18.91 -46.46
CA GLY A 288 54.17 -18.25 -45.26
C GLY A 288 53.67 -16.82 -45.06
N ASP A 289 52.54 -16.44 -45.64
CA ASP A 289 51.99 -15.08 -45.56
C ASP A 289 51.09 -14.82 -44.35
N GLY A 290 50.78 -15.87 -43.56
CA GLY A 290 49.97 -15.80 -42.35
C GLY A 290 48.48 -16.12 -42.57
N TYR A 291 48.06 -16.39 -43.80
CA TYR A 291 46.75 -16.90 -44.17
C TYR A 291 46.89 -18.34 -44.65
N GLY A 292 45.89 -19.17 -44.38
CA GLY A 292 45.93 -20.59 -44.70
C GLY A 292 44.65 -21.02 -45.38
N LYS A 293 44.70 -22.17 -46.05
CA LYS A 293 43.58 -22.63 -46.87
C LYS A 293 42.53 -23.39 -46.06
N ALA A 294 41.27 -22.93 -46.08
CA ALA A 294 40.15 -23.58 -45.39
C ALA A 294 39.99 -25.09 -45.67
N SER A 295 40.34 -25.54 -46.87
CA SER A 295 40.22 -26.95 -47.27
C SER A 295 41.29 -27.89 -46.70
N ASP A 296 42.32 -27.37 -46.01
CA ASP A 296 43.40 -28.13 -45.39
C ASP A 296 43.58 -27.70 -43.92
N SER A 297 42.75 -28.28 -43.03
CA SER A 297 42.69 -27.92 -41.61
C SER A 297 42.89 -29.12 -40.65
N VAL A 298 43.33 -28.80 -39.43
CA VAL A 298 43.50 -29.73 -38.29
C VAL A 298 43.01 -29.07 -37.01
N GLN A 299 42.40 -29.85 -36.11
CA GLN A 299 41.90 -29.37 -34.81
C GLN A 299 42.90 -29.74 -33.70
N ALA A 300 43.38 -28.74 -32.96
CA ALA A 300 44.38 -28.93 -31.89
C ALA A 300 44.37 -27.77 -30.87
N GLY A 301 44.65 -28.06 -29.60
CA GLY A 301 44.73 -27.06 -28.54
C GLY A 301 45.92 -26.08 -28.64
N THR A 302 46.92 -26.36 -29.49
CA THR A 302 48.04 -25.44 -29.77
C THR A 302 48.42 -25.47 -31.25
N ARG A 303 48.95 -24.35 -31.78
CA ARG A 303 49.30 -24.18 -33.21
C ARG A 303 50.30 -25.22 -33.70
N PRO A 304 49.92 -26.13 -34.62
CA PRO A 304 50.85 -27.02 -35.29
C PRO A 304 51.83 -26.23 -36.18
N ALA A 305 53.07 -26.70 -36.30
CA ALA A 305 54.06 -26.05 -37.16
C ALA A 305 53.63 -26.08 -38.64
N GLY A 306 53.63 -24.92 -39.30
CA GLY A 306 53.19 -24.76 -40.70
C GLY A 306 51.68 -24.57 -40.88
N TYR A 307 50.95 -24.26 -39.80
CA TYR A 307 49.53 -23.94 -39.83
C TYR A 307 49.26 -22.60 -39.13
N VAL A 308 48.23 -21.87 -39.57
CA VAL A 308 47.78 -20.57 -39.05
C VAL A 308 46.29 -20.62 -38.72
N ALA A 309 45.80 -19.73 -37.87
CA ALA A 309 44.39 -19.73 -37.45
C ALA A 309 43.45 -19.15 -38.53
N ASN A 310 43.99 -18.44 -39.52
CA ASN A 310 43.20 -17.72 -40.50
C ASN A 310 42.98 -18.55 -41.77
N ALA A 311 41.74 -18.93 -42.06
CA ALA A 311 41.36 -19.86 -43.13
C ALA A 311 41.11 -19.23 -44.51
N THR A 312 41.38 -17.93 -44.65
CA THR A 312 40.71 -17.12 -45.67
C THR A 312 41.49 -16.97 -46.98
N ASP A 313 42.63 -17.65 -47.10
CA ASP A 313 43.47 -17.60 -48.29
C ASP A 313 42.79 -18.26 -49.52
N CYS A 314 42.68 -17.49 -50.62
CA CYS A 314 42.14 -17.98 -51.90
C CYS A 314 43.20 -18.58 -52.83
N ASP A 315 44.49 -18.32 -52.62
CA ASP A 315 45.61 -18.93 -53.33
C ASP A 315 46.86 -19.08 -52.43
N ASP A 316 46.82 -20.10 -51.57
CA ASP A 316 47.86 -20.62 -50.64
C ASP A 316 49.18 -21.07 -51.33
N THR A 317 49.46 -20.56 -52.52
CA THR A 317 50.74 -20.72 -53.23
C THR A 317 51.37 -19.39 -53.62
N ARG A 318 50.72 -18.25 -53.32
CA ARG A 318 51.15 -16.89 -53.62
C ARG A 318 50.94 -15.95 -52.44
N ALA A 319 52.03 -15.63 -51.74
CA ALA A 319 52.09 -14.70 -50.61
C ALA A 319 51.63 -13.23 -50.87
N ASN A 320 51.15 -12.91 -52.07
CA ASN A 320 50.58 -11.62 -52.46
C ASN A 320 49.10 -11.72 -52.86
N VAL A 321 48.46 -12.84 -52.55
CA VAL A 321 47.06 -13.12 -52.85
C VAL A 321 46.39 -13.64 -51.57
N PHE A 322 45.91 -12.72 -50.75
CA PHE A 322 45.29 -13.03 -49.46
C PHE A 322 44.25 -11.96 -49.09
N PRO A 323 43.28 -12.27 -48.23
CA PRO A 323 42.26 -11.30 -47.82
C PRO A 323 42.81 -10.04 -47.17
N GLY A 324 42.52 -8.92 -47.82
CA GLY A 324 43.03 -7.59 -47.43
C GLY A 324 44.35 -7.19 -48.07
N ALA A 325 44.91 -8.01 -48.98
CA ALA A 325 45.98 -7.53 -49.85
C ALA A 325 45.51 -6.33 -50.68
N SER A 326 46.43 -5.44 -51.05
CA SER A 326 46.09 -4.31 -51.92
C SER A 326 46.04 -4.78 -53.36
N GLU A 327 44.92 -4.49 -54.04
CA GLU A 327 44.80 -4.69 -55.48
C GLU A 327 45.89 -3.89 -56.23
N VAL A 328 46.32 -4.42 -57.37
CA VAL A 328 47.25 -3.77 -58.30
C VAL A 328 46.73 -4.08 -59.71
N CYS A 329 46.76 -3.12 -60.68
CA CYS A 329 46.22 -3.35 -62.05
C CYS A 329 47.04 -4.46 -62.80
N ASP A 330 46.87 -5.73 -62.43
CA ASP A 330 47.61 -6.91 -62.93
C ASP A 330 46.69 -8.08 -63.36
N GLY A 331 45.38 -7.96 -63.12
CA GLY A 331 44.36 -8.92 -63.55
C GLY A 331 44.18 -10.11 -62.62
N LEU A 332 44.73 -10.08 -61.41
CA LEU A 332 44.47 -11.03 -60.34
C LEU A 332 43.39 -10.45 -59.38
N ASP A 333 42.79 -11.33 -58.58
CA ASP A 333 41.97 -10.96 -57.41
C ASP A 333 42.91 -11.08 -56.21
N ASN A 334 43.67 -10.03 -55.91
CA ASN A 334 44.72 -10.08 -54.90
C ASN A 334 44.15 -10.17 -53.49
N ASN A 335 42.99 -9.59 -53.25
CA ASN A 335 42.35 -9.50 -51.95
C ASN A 335 41.27 -10.55 -51.70
N CYS A 336 41.10 -11.51 -52.62
CA CYS A 336 40.21 -12.65 -52.52
C CYS A 336 38.72 -12.29 -52.33
N ASN A 337 38.27 -11.15 -52.85
CA ASN A 337 36.87 -10.70 -52.68
C ASN A 337 35.95 -11.08 -53.86
N GLY A 338 36.49 -11.76 -54.88
CA GLY A 338 35.77 -12.21 -56.06
C GLY A 338 35.72 -11.19 -57.19
N GLN A 339 36.44 -10.08 -57.10
CA GLN A 339 36.62 -9.06 -58.14
C GLN A 339 38.11 -8.95 -58.48
N SER A 340 38.43 -8.49 -59.70
CA SER A 340 39.82 -8.30 -60.12
C SER A 340 40.04 -6.82 -60.44
N ASP A 341 41.13 -6.26 -59.92
CA ASP A 341 41.56 -4.87 -60.11
C ASP A 341 40.53 -3.81 -59.65
N GLU A 342 39.69 -4.09 -58.65
CA GLU A 342 38.73 -3.12 -58.11
C GLU A 342 39.40 -2.08 -57.21
N GLY A 343 38.88 -0.85 -57.25
CA GLY A 343 39.39 0.25 -56.40
C GLY A 343 40.73 0.84 -56.81
N VAL A 344 41.40 0.34 -57.87
CA VAL A 344 42.74 0.77 -58.30
C VAL A 344 42.79 1.59 -59.59
N GLY A 345 41.62 1.94 -60.16
CA GLY A 345 41.48 2.88 -61.28
C GLY A 345 41.21 4.32 -60.83
N ALA A 346 41.80 5.31 -61.50
CA ALA A 346 41.47 6.73 -61.25
C ALA A 346 40.02 7.04 -61.68
N LEU A 347 39.32 7.86 -60.89
CA LEU A 347 37.98 8.35 -61.21
C LEU A 347 38.06 9.52 -62.19
N TRP A 348 37.31 9.42 -63.28
CA TRP A 348 37.19 10.45 -64.31
C TRP A 348 35.74 10.89 -64.44
N TYR A 349 35.50 12.17 -64.68
CA TYR A 349 34.20 12.84 -64.69
C TYR A 349 33.88 13.34 -66.09
N ARG A 350 32.70 13.03 -66.62
CA ARG A 350 32.31 13.41 -67.97
C ARG A 350 32.29 14.94 -68.08
N ASP A 351 32.97 15.49 -69.09
CA ASP A 351 33.03 16.93 -69.39
C ASP A 351 32.31 17.14 -70.73
N ALA A 352 31.02 17.48 -70.66
CA ALA A 352 30.15 17.48 -71.83
C ALA A 352 30.12 18.82 -72.58
N ASP A 353 30.53 19.92 -71.96
CA ASP A 353 30.61 21.24 -72.60
C ASP A 353 32.04 21.77 -72.82
N GLY A 354 33.04 21.08 -72.28
CA GLY A 354 34.46 21.26 -72.58
C GLY A 354 35.15 22.37 -71.79
N ASP A 355 34.61 22.79 -70.65
CA ASP A 355 35.17 23.86 -69.83
C ASP A 355 36.28 23.42 -68.86
N GLY A 356 36.52 22.10 -68.78
CA GLY A 356 37.56 21.47 -67.96
C GLY A 356 37.12 21.05 -66.56
N PHE A 357 35.86 21.27 -66.20
CA PHE A 357 35.21 20.70 -65.03
C PHE A 357 34.21 19.63 -65.51
N GLY A 358 34.17 18.49 -64.83
CA GLY A 358 33.31 17.37 -65.20
C GLY A 358 32.23 17.13 -64.16
N ASN A 359 31.15 16.49 -64.60
CA ASN A 359 29.98 16.19 -63.79
C ASN A 359 30.29 15.13 -62.70
N PRO A 360 30.14 15.45 -61.40
CA PRO A 360 30.35 14.50 -60.32
C PRO A 360 29.35 13.32 -60.32
N GLY A 361 28.18 13.49 -60.94
CA GLY A 361 27.18 12.44 -61.15
C GLY A 361 27.43 11.54 -62.37
N SER A 362 28.47 11.80 -63.17
CA SER A 362 28.80 11.01 -64.37
C SER A 362 30.27 10.58 -64.37
N THR A 363 30.56 9.51 -63.63
CA THR A 363 31.92 9.00 -63.43
C THR A 363 32.25 7.76 -64.25
N ALA A 364 33.53 7.58 -64.58
CA ALA A 364 34.11 6.34 -65.07
C ALA A 364 35.43 6.04 -64.34
N ALA A 365 35.56 4.86 -63.73
CA ALA A 365 36.80 4.40 -63.11
C ALA A 365 37.64 3.64 -64.15
N ALA A 366 38.88 4.06 -64.36
CA ALA A 366 39.80 3.41 -65.30
C ALA A 366 41.26 3.68 -64.93
N CYS A 367 42.18 2.75 -65.22
CA CYS A 367 43.62 2.95 -65.00
C CYS A 367 44.21 4.07 -65.92
N GLY A 368 43.43 4.72 -66.81
CA GLY A 368 43.84 5.90 -67.62
C GLY A 368 42.66 6.74 -68.16
N GLN A 369 42.89 8.01 -68.55
CA GLN A 369 41.84 8.98 -68.94
C GLN A 369 40.95 8.50 -70.09
N PRO A 370 39.65 8.27 -69.85
CA PRO A 370 38.67 8.00 -70.89
C PRO A 370 38.40 9.25 -71.76
N ALA A 371 38.14 9.07 -73.05
CA ALA A 371 37.83 10.18 -73.95
C ALA A 371 36.50 10.87 -73.57
N GLY A 372 36.51 12.20 -73.41
CA GLY A 372 35.35 12.99 -72.98
C GLY A 372 35.15 13.06 -71.46
N TYR A 373 36.16 12.67 -70.67
CA TYR A 373 36.16 12.76 -69.21
C TYR A 373 37.41 13.51 -68.73
N VAL A 374 37.30 14.26 -67.63
CA VAL A 374 38.37 15.02 -66.97
C VAL A 374 38.49 14.62 -65.50
N ALA A 375 39.62 14.92 -64.85
CA ALA A 375 39.86 14.53 -63.46
C ALA A 375 39.15 15.43 -62.42
N ASN A 376 38.67 16.61 -62.83
CA ASN A 376 38.06 17.59 -61.94
C ASN A 376 36.54 17.42 -61.92
N ALA A 377 35.96 17.14 -60.75
CA ALA A 377 34.57 16.73 -60.57
C ALA A 377 33.58 17.86 -60.26
N SER A 378 33.99 19.11 -60.41
CA SER A 378 33.35 20.19 -59.65
C SER A 378 32.24 20.92 -60.42
N ASP A 379 31.78 20.41 -61.56
CA ASP A 379 30.76 21.10 -62.37
C ASP A 379 29.33 20.80 -61.88
N CYS A 380 28.59 21.84 -61.46
CA CYS A 380 27.18 21.73 -61.10
C CYS A 380 26.23 21.85 -62.31
N ASN A 381 26.72 22.26 -63.48
CA ASN A 381 25.98 22.27 -64.73
C ASN A 381 26.88 21.99 -65.95
N ASP A 382 27.16 20.69 -66.15
CA ASP A 382 27.94 20.08 -67.25
C ASP A 382 27.33 20.28 -68.67
N SER A 383 26.36 21.18 -68.81
CA SER A 383 25.80 21.59 -70.11
C SER A 383 25.98 23.09 -70.38
N ASN A 384 26.55 23.84 -69.44
CA ASN A 384 26.77 25.27 -69.54
C ASN A 384 28.00 25.77 -68.73
N GLY A 385 29.17 25.83 -69.37
CA GLY A 385 30.43 26.27 -68.76
C GLY A 385 30.53 27.73 -68.31
N SER A 386 29.42 28.47 -68.25
CA SER A 386 29.33 29.75 -67.52
C SER A 386 28.96 29.57 -66.04
N ILE A 387 28.40 28.41 -65.67
CA ILE A 387 28.01 28.02 -64.32
C ILE A 387 29.04 27.02 -63.84
N ARG A 388 29.96 27.46 -62.97
CA ARG A 388 31.10 26.65 -62.55
C ARG A 388 31.70 27.15 -61.23
N PRO A 389 32.44 26.32 -60.52
CA PRO A 389 33.12 26.70 -59.29
C PRO A 389 33.92 27.99 -59.39
N GLY A 390 33.63 28.93 -58.49
CA GLY A 390 34.34 30.22 -58.40
C GLY A 390 33.82 31.31 -59.35
N ALA A 391 32.68 31.11 -60.02
CA ALA A 391 31.94 32.23 -60.60
C ALA A 391 31.41 33.19 -59.51
N SER A 392 30.90 34.36 -59.88
CA SER A 392 30.34 35.35 -58.92
C SER A 392 28.82 35.30 -58.92
N GLU A 393 28.22 35.31 -57.73
CA GLU A 393 26.75 35.34 -57.56
C GLU A 393 26.15 36.68 -57.98
N VAL A 394 25.00 36.60 -58.65
CA VAL A 394 24.21 37.73 -59.14
C VAL A 394 22.75 37.35 -58.94
N CYS A 395 21.91 38.25 -58.38
CA CYS A 395 20.49 37.98 -58.04
C CYS A 395 19.65 37.66 -59.29
N ASP A 396 19.82 36.45 -59.83
CA ASP A 396 19.25 35.95 -61.08
C ASP A 396 18.62 34.55 -60.92
N GLY A 397 18.66 33.98 -59.71
CA GLY A 397 17.99 32.73 -59.38
C GLY A 397 18.75 31.48 -59.82
N VAL A 398 20.03 31.59 -60.14
CA VAL A 398 20.91 30.46 -60.49
C VAL A 398 22.12 30.45 -59.56
N ASP A 399 22.44 29.28 -58.99
CA ASP A 399 23.71 29.05 -58.27
C ASP A 399 24.84 29.05 -59.28
N ASN A 400 25.39 30.23 -59.53
CA ASN A 400 26.32 30.44 -60.63
C ASN A 400 27.72 29.92 -60.28
N ASN A 401 28.06 29.89 -59.00
CA ASN A 401 29.37 29.50 -58.50
C ASN A 401 29.44 28.06 -57.95
N CYS A 402 28.35 27.30 -58.05
CA CYS A 402 28.26 25.90 -57.67
C CYS A 402 28.58 25.63 -56.19
N THR A 403 28.26 26.58 -55.29
CA THR A 403 28.49 26.40 -53.85
C THR A 403 27.29 25.83 -53.08
N GLY A 404 26.21 25.50 -53.80
CA GLY A 404 24.99 24.91 -53.27
C GLY A 404 23.94 25.95 -52.85
N GLY A 405 24.19 27.21 -53.17
CA GLY A 405 23.37 28.33 -52.77
C GLY A 405 22.89 29.15 -53.97
N VAL A 406 21.64 29.60 -53.93
CA VAL A 406 21.07 30.52 -54.93
C VAL A 406 20.98 31.94 -54.36
N ASP A 407 21.78 32.86 -54.92
CA ASP A 407 21.79 34.29 -54.59
C ASP A 407 22.16 34.66 -53.13
N GLU A 408 23.01 33.89 -52.45
CA GLU A 408 23.34 34.11 -51.05
C GLU A 408 24.18 35.37 -50.81
N GLY A 409 23.90 36.01 -49.66
CA GLY A 409 24.66 37.16 -49.18
C GLY A 409 24.29 38.49 -49.82
N VAL A 410 23.26 38.53 -50.67
CA VAL A 410 22.88 39.73 -51.44
C VAL A 410 21.42 40.23 -51.25
N MET A 411 20.65 39.75 -50.25
CA MET A 411 19.21 40.10 -50.02
C MET A 411 18.85 40.86 -48.70
N PRO A 412 18.08 41.99 -48.73
CA PRO A 412 17.52 42.72 -47.55
C PRO A 412 16.11 42.26 -47.04
N THR A 413 15.73 42.58 -45.77
CA THR A 413 14.48 42.13 -45.06
C THR A 413 13.36 43.19 -44.91
N PHE A 414 12.08 42.81 -45.11
CA PHE A 414 10.87 43.67 -44.97
C PHE A 414 9.70 42.96 -44.25
N TYR A 415 8.81 43.68 -43.53
CA TYR A 415 7.69 43.15 -42.72
C TYR A 415 6.32 43.44 -43.33
N ARG A 416 5.37 42.50 -43.29
CA ARG A 416 4.05 42.66 -43.91
C ARG A 416 3.21 43.69 -43.15
N ASP A 417 2.54 44.59 -43.88
CA ASP A 417 1.61 45.63 -43.38
C ASP A 417 0.22 45.29 -43.93
N GLY A 418 -0.54 44.52 -43.15
CA GLY A 418 -1.72 43.80 -43.61
C GLY A 418 -2.96 44.67 -43.83
N ASP A 419 -3.08 45.75 -43.08
CA ASP A 419 -4.24 46.65 -43.08
C ASP A 419 -3.89 48.11 -43.44
N GLY A 420 -2.62 48.42 -43.66
CA GLY A 420 -2.13 49.65 -44.28
C GLY A 420 -1.98 50.82 -43.32
N ASP A 421 -1.79 50.56 -42.03
CA ASP A 421 -1.63 51.59 -41.00
C ASP A 421 -0.17 52.07 -40.80
N GLY A 422 0.78 51.39 -41.46
CA GLY A 422 2.20 51.72 -41.50
C GLY A 422 3.06 51.00 -40.44
N TYR A 423 2.48 50.13 -39.63
CA TYR A 423 3.20 49.20 -38.75
C TYR A 423 2.99 47.78 -39.26
N GLY A 424 4.08 47.10 -39.57
CA GLY A 424 4.02 45.70 -39.94
C GLY A 424 4.17 44.78 -38.72
N THR A 425 3.79 43.52 -38.88
CA THR A 425 4.04 42.52 -37.84
C THR A 425 5.44 41.92 -37.92
N GLY A 426 6.12 41.82 -36.78
CA GLY A 426 7.42 41.14 -36.68
C GLY A 426 7.37 39.63 -36.98
N SER A 427 6.16 39.05 -37.02
CA SER A 427 5.93 37.63 -37.26
C SER A 427 5.87 37.25 -38.75
N GLN A 428 5.70 38.22 -39.66
CA GLN A 428 5.66 37.99 -41.11
C GLN A 428 6.64 38.91 -41.82
N SER A 429 7.79 38.35 -42.21
CA SER A 429 8.85 39.08 -42.91
C SER A 429 9.38 38.30 -44.11
N VAL A 430 9.93 39.01 -45.08
CA VAL A 430 10.48 38.46 -46.32
C VAL A 430 11.83 39.08 -46.65
N GLN A 431 12.76 38.26 -47.14
CA GLN A 431 14.04 38.70 -47.69
C GLN A 431 13.99 38.64 -49.22
N THR A 432 14.29 39.75 -49.88
CA THR A 432 14.21 39.85 -51.35
C THR A 432 15.05 41.01 -51.85
N CYS A 433 15.49 40.94 -53.11
CA CYS A 433 16.35 41.95 -53.74
C CYS A 433 15.70 43.35 -53.89
N SER A 434 14.38 43.49 -53.69
CA SER A 434 13.67 44.80 -53.71
C SER A 434 12.40 44.81 -52.84
N GLN A 435 12.12 45.90 -52.12
CA GLN A 435 10.95 46.03 -51.21
C GLN A 435 9.63 45.64 -51.90
N PRO A 436 8.96 44.57 -51.44
CA PRO A 436 7.65 44.17 -51.97
C PRO A 436 6.56 45.19 -51.61
N GLY A 437 5.60 45.39 -52.50
CA GLY A 437 4.40 46.16 -52.17
C GLY A 437 3.59 45.48 -51.05
N GLY A 438 3.11 46.27 -50.07
CA GLY A 438 2.40 45.75 -48.89
C GLY A 438 3.31 45.31 -47.74
N TYR A 439 4.60 45.65 -47.80
CA TYR A 439 5.57 45.40 -46.74
C TYR A 439 6.28 46.71 -46.37
N VAL A 440 6.56 46.91 -45.09
CA VAL A 440 7.20 48.08 -44.46
C VAL A 440 8.38 47.65 -43.58
N SER A 441 9.22 48.60 -43.17
CA SER A 441 10.44 48.30 -42.40
C SER A 441 10.26 48.33 -40.87
N ASN A 442 9.06 48.65 -40.35
CA ASN A 442 8.79 48.87 -38.93
C ASN A 442 7.82 47.81 -38.37
N ALA A 443 8.12 47.20 -37.21
CA ALA A 443 7.58 45.89 -36.80
C ALA A 443 6.66 45.90 -35.53
N GLY A 444 5.83 46.93 -35.32
CA GLY A 444 5.19 47.24 -34.02
C GLY A 444 3.71 46.90 -33.82
N ASP A 445 3.08 46.14 -34.73
CA ASP A 445 1.64 45.88 -34.68
C ASP A 445 1.27 44.63 -33.86
N CYS A 446 0.37 44.80 -32.86
CA CYS A 446 -0.14 43.71 -32.03
C CYS A 446 -1.34 42.98 -32.67
N ASN A 447 -1.94 43.54 -33.74
CA ASN A 447 -2.96 42.90 -34.56
C ASN A 447 -3.00 43.41 -36.02
N ASP A 448 -2.11 42.87 -36.86
CA ASP A 448 -1.89 43.16 -38.32
C ASP A 448 -3.07 42.82 -39.27
N SER A 449 -4.23 42.51 -38.70
CA SER A 449 -5.47 42.24 -39.42
C SER A 449 -6.56 43.26 -39.13
N ASN A 450 -6.32 44.13 -38.16
CA ASN A 450 -7.29 45.09 -37.70
C ASN A 450 -6.59 46.39 -37.35
N ALA A 451 -6.67 47.31 -38.31
CA ALA A 451 -6.13 48.66 -38.19
C ALA A 451 -6.68 49.44 -36.99
N SER A 452 -7.65 48.91 -36.21
CA SER A 452 -8.21 49.51 -35.00
C SER A 452 -7.49 49.09 -33.72
N ILE A 453 -6.83 47.93 -33.70
CA ILE A 453 -6.03 47.43 -32.57
C ILE A 453 -4.58 47.69 -32.90
N ARG A 454 -4.15 48.87 -32.50
CA ARG A 454 -2.84 49.41 -32.77
C ARG A 454 -2.50 50.31 -31.60
N PRO A 455 -1.22 50.67 -31.41
CA PRO A 455 -0.82 51.57 -30.35
C PRO A 455 -1.69 52.85 -30.30
N GLY A 456 -2.58 52.97 -29.28
CA GLY A 456 -3.45 54.14 -29.03
C GLY A 456 -4.99 54.05 -29.24
N ALA A 457 -5.62 52.87 -29.25
CA ALA A 457 -7.10 52.66 -29.32
C ALA A 457 -7.89 52.80 -27.97
N THR A 458 -9.19 52.39 -27.88
CA THR A 458 -10.11 52.52 -26.68
C THR A 458 -10.65 51.14 -26.19
N GLU A 459 -10.85 50.94 -24.87
CA GLU A 459 -11.10 49.63 -24.19
C GLU A 459 -12.57 49.19 -23.95
N THR A 460 -12.78 47.88 -23.76
CA THR A 460 -14.07 47.18 -23.45
C THR A 460 -13.88 46.14 -22.33
N CYS A 461 -14.90 45.74 -21.53
CA CYS A 461 -14.78 44.69 -20.47
C CYS A 461 -14.64 43.26 -21.03
N ASP A 462 -13.60 42.98 -21.80
CA ASP A 462 -13.38 41.69 -22.47
C ASP A 462 -12.00 41.07 -22.20
N SER A 463 -11.24 41.68 -21.31
CA SER A 463 -9.91 41.26 -20.90
C SER A 463 -8.85 41.32 -22.00
N VAL A 464 -9.08 42.11 -23.07
CA VAL A 464 -8.13 42.36 -24.17
C VAL A 464 -7.68 43.83 -24.14
N ASP A 465 -6.38 44.06 -24.36
CA ASP A 465 -5.79 45.39 -24.48
C ASP A 465 -5.94 45.90 -25.92
N ASN A 466 -7.04 46.59 -26.18
CA ASN A 466 -7.38 47.04 -27.53
C ASN A 466 -6.42 48.12 -28.06
N ASN A 467 -5.66 48.77 -27.18
CA ASN A 467 -4.79 49.89 -27.52
C ASN A 467 -3.29 49.57 -27.46
N CYS A 468 -2.94 48.30 -27.24
CA CYS A 468 -1.59 47.75 -27.15
C CYS A 468 -0.69 48.49 -26.13
N ASN A 469 -1.23 49.10 -25.05
CA ASN A 469 -0.45 49.85 -24.05
C ASN A 469 -0.09 49.05 -22.78
N GLY A 470 -0.62 47.84 -22.64
CA GLY A 470 -0.40 46.90 -21.56
C GLY A 470 -1.45 46.91 -20.43
N ALA A 471 -2.50 47.75 -20.51
CA ALA A 471 -3.58 47.83 -19.51
C ALA A 471 -4.95 47.49 -20.11
N VAL A 472 -5.67 46.62 -19.42
CA VAL A 472 -6.86 45.92 -19.92
C VAL A 472 -8.14 46.47 -19.26
N ASP A 473 -9.19 46.76 -20.05
CA ASP A 473 -10.59 47.08 -19.67
C ASP A 473 -10.88 48.39 -18.88
N ASP A 474 -9.98 49.38 -18.91
CA ASP A 474 -10.20 50.65 -18.20
C ASP A 474 -11.35 51.47 -18.83
N GLY A 475 -12.47 51.64 -18.10
CA GLY A 475 -13.64 52.44 -18.53
C GLY A 475 -14.99 51.72 -18.72
N ALA A 476 -15.18 50.48 -18.25
CA ALA A 476 -16.43 49.71 -18.43
C ALA A 476 -16.98 49.02 -17.12
N GLY A 477 -18.32 48.74 -17.00
CA GLY A 477 -19.00 48.16 -15.79
C GLY A 477 -20.46 48.61 -15.46
N SER A 478 -21.08 48.17 -14.34
CA SER A 478 -22.46 48.48 -13.84
C SER A 478 -22.52 49.63 -12.81
N ILE A 479 -23.67 50.32 -12.67
CA ILE A 479 -23.86 51.49 -11.79
C ILE A 479 -24.42 51.10 -10.40
N TRP A 480 -23.78 51.56 -9.33
CA TRP A 480 -24.12 51.30 -7.93
C TRP A 480 -24.45 52.61 -7.18
N TYR A 481 -25.42 52.62 -6.26
CA TYR A 481 -25.93 53.82 -5.56
C TYR A 481 -25.46 53.87 -4.12
N ARG A 482 -25.05 55.05 -3.63
CA ARG A 482 -24.50 55.19 -2.28
C ARG A 482 -25.59 54.92 -1.26
N ASP A 483 -25.28 54.09 -0.28
CA ASP A 483 -26.12 53.80 0.89
C ASP A 483 -25.51 54.55 2.07
N GLY A 484 -26.07 55.73 2.35
CA GLY A 484 -25.45 56.72 3.23
C GLY A 484 -25.50 56.38 4.72
N ASP A 485 -26.50 55.60 5.12
CA ASP A 485 -26.79 55.25 6.52
C ASP A 485 -26.80 53.74 6.78
N GLY A 486 -26.71 52.91 5.74
CA GLY A 486 -26.43 51.47 5.80
C GLY A 486 -27.67 50.58 5.92
N ASP A 487 -28.84 51.05 5.49
CA ASP A 487 -30.12 50.34 5.65
C ASP A 487 -30.47 49.39 4.50
N GLY A 488 -29.66 49.40 3.43
CA GLY A 488 -29.83 48.56 2.25
C GLY A 488 -30.57 49.23 1.09
N TYR A 489 -31.02 50.47 1.25
CA TYR A 489 -31.58 51.32 0.20
C TYR A 489 -30.63 52.51 -0.04
N GLY A 490 -30.35 52.83 -1.30
CA GLY A 490 -29.41 53.88 -1.67
C GLY A 490 -30.08 55.07 -2.33
N THR A 491 -29.39 56.20 -2.37
CA THR A 491 -29.88 57.39 -3.08
C THR A 491 -29.57 57.35 -4.59
N TRP A 492 -30.59 57.62 -5.41
CA TRP A 492 -30.42 57.79 -6.86
C TRP A 492 -29.51 58.98 -7.24
N MET A 493 -29.24 59.91 -6.30
CA MET A 493 -28.45 61.12 -6.56
C MET A 493 -26.93 60.88 -6.48
N GLN A 494 -26.44 59.74 -5.99
CA GLN A 494 -25.00 59.46 -5.85
C GLN A 494 -24.67 58.04 -6.33
N SER A 495 -23.93 57.92 -7.45
CA SER A 495 -23.60 56.62 -8.05
C SER A 495 -22.19 56.50 -8.63
N ILE A 496 -21.69 55.26 -8.76
CA ILE A 496 -20.37 54.90 -9.30
C ILE A 496 -20.45 53.69 -10.25
N GLN A 497 -19.57 53.62 -11.27
CA GLN A 497 -19.57 52.58 -12.30
C GLN A 497 -18.35 51.65 -12.20
N GLN A 498 -18.60 50.37 -11.94
CA GLN A 498 -17.60 49.33 -11.69
C GLN A 498 -18.14 47.97 -12.14
N CYS A 499 -17.27 47.02 -12.47
CA CYS A 499 -17.71 45.67 -12.86
C CYS A 499 -18.38 44.89 -11.73
N TRP A 500 -18.12 45.26 -10.45
CA TRP A 500 -18.57 44.53 -9.25
C TRP A 500 -19.02 45.52 -8.14
N GLN A 501 -19.82 45.06 -7.16
CA GLN A 501 -20.41 45.91 -6.10
C GLN A 501 -19.36 46.53 -5.16
N PRO A 502 -19.24 47.87 -5.09
CA PRO A 502 -18.34 48.55 -4.16
C PRO A 502 -18.93 48.66 -2.75
N GLY A 503 -18.09 48.65 -1.71
CA GLY A 503 -18.55 48.75 -0.31
C GLY A 503 -19.19 50.11 0.02
N GLY A 504 -20.34 50.09 0.71
CA GLY A 504 -21.14 51.28 1.02
C GLY A 504 -22.06 51.75 -0.12
N TYR A 505 -22.25 50.92 -1.15
CA TYR A 505 -23.15 51.17 -2.26
C TYR A 505 -24.04 49.94 -2.49
N VAL A 506 -25.31 50.15 -2.85
CA VAL A 506 -26.32 49.13 -3.09
C VAL A 506 -26.97 49.31 -4.46
N SER A 507 -27.67 48.29 -4.94
CA SER A 507 -28.32 48.30 -6.26
C SER A 507 -29.72 48.92 -6.26
N ASN A 508 -30.33 49.11 -5.09
CA ASN A 508 -31.68 49.65 -4.93
C ASN A 508 -31.64 51.15 -4.64
N ALA A 509 -32.34 51.97 -5.43
CA ALA A 509 -32.26 53.44 -5.36
C ALA A 509 -33.49 54.12 -4.70
N SER A 510 -34.24 53.37 -3.88
CA SER A 510 -35.60 53.75 -3.44
C SER A 510 -35.66 54.47 -2.08
N ASP A 511 -34.52 54.94 -1.58
CA ASP A 511 -34.47 55.65 -0.31
C ASP A 511 -34.94 57.12 -0.48
N CYS A 512 -35.95 57.52 0.30
CA CYS A 512 -36.44 58.90 0.33
C CYS A 512 -35.65 59.81 1.30
N ASN A 513 -34.81 59.24 2.18
CA ASN A 513 -33.88 59.94 3.06
C ASN A 513 -32.63 59.11 3.41
N ASP A 514 -31.64 59.15 2.51
CA ASP A 514 -30.30 58.47 2.55
C ASP A 514 -29.32 58.99 3.63
N SER A 515 -29.88 59.53 4.71
CA SER A 515 -29.16 59.93 5.91
C SER A 515 -29.84 59.45 7.20
N ASN A 516 -30.96 58.72 7.08
CA ASN A 516 -31.68 58.13 8.18
C ASN A 516 -32.26 56.73 7.83
N SER A 517 -31.60 55.69 8.34
CA SER A 517 -31.91 54.27 8.13
C SER A 517 -33.31 53.80 8.60
N GLY A 518 -34.08 54.67 9.26
CA GLY A 518 -35.44 54.40 9.71
C GLY A 518 -36.53 54.90 8.76
N ILE A 519 -36.17 55.60 7.68
CA ILE A 519 -37.10 56.19 6.72
C ILE A 519 -36.82 55.58 5.34
N ASN A 520 -37.45 54.45 5.07
CA ASN A 520 -37.29 53.71 3.84
C ASN A 520 -38.56 52.90 3.53
N PRO A 521 -38.75 52.40 2.30
CA PRO A 521 -39.99 51.73 1.89
C PRO A 521 -40.42 50.49 2.69
N GLY A 522 -39.54 49.93 3.51
CA GLY A 522 -39.80 48.78 4.37
C GLY A 522 -40.09 49.12 5.84
N ALA A 523 -40.04 50.41 6.22
CA ALA A 523 -40.22 50.82 7.60
C ALA A 523 -41.68 50.71 8.08
N TYR A 524 -41.86 50.64 9.40
CA TYR A 524 -43.18 50.67 10.05
C TYR A 524 -43.60 52.13 10.30
N GLU A 525 -44.88 52.45 10.11
CA GLU A 525 -45.44 53.77 10.43
C GLU A 525 -45.52 53.93 11.95
N TYR A 526 -44.75 54.87 12.47
CA TYR A 526 -44.80 55.28 13.87
C TYR A 526 -45.56 56.59 13.93
N CYS A 527 -46.32 56.85 15.00
CA CYS A 527 -47.05 58.10 15.19
C CYS A 527 -46.07 59.27 15.50
N ASP A 528 -45.24 59.66 14.54
CA ASP A 528 -44.10 60.58 14.68
C ASP A 528 -44.07 61.73 13.64
N GLY A 529 -45.07 61.82 12.77
CA GLY A 529 -45.27 62.91 11.82
C GLY A 529 -44.43 62.81 10.55
N THR A 530 -43.77 61.67 10.33
CA THR A 530 -42.92 61.40 9.18
C THR A 530 -43.45 60.20 8.41
N ASP A 531 -43.49 60.31 7.08
CA ASP A 531 -43.84 59.19 6.17
C ASP A 531 -42.67 58.21 6.15
N ASN A 532 -42.58 57.40 7.21
CA ASN A 532 -41.42 56.58 7.51
C ASN A 532 -41.25 55.47 6.48
N ASN A 533 -42.34 55.02 5.89
CA ASN A 533 -42.31 53.97 4.88
C ASN A 533 -42.32 54.50 3.43
N CYS A 534 -42.06 55.81 3.25
CA CYS A 534 -41.95 56.47 1.95
C CYS A 534 -43.10 56.15 0.98
N ASN A 535 -44.32 55.89 1.48
CA ASN A 535 -45.46 55.46 0.67
C ASN A 535 -46.42 56.62 0.30
N GLY A 536 -46.27 57.77 0.94
CA GLY A 536 -47.02 59.00 0.71
C GLY A 536 -48.08 59.36 1.77
N GLN A 537 -48.18 58.64 2.90
CA GLN A 537 -49.14 58.88 4.01
C GLN A 537 -48.44 59.04 5.38
N VAL A 538 -49.10 59.61 6.42
CA VAL A 538 -48.45 59.91 7.73
C VAL A 538 -49.37 59.58 8.92
N ASP A 539 -48.96 58.66 9.80
CA ASP A 539 -49.45 58.32 11.17
C ASP A 539 -50.90 57.76 11.34
N GLU A 540 -51.28 56.65 10.69
CA GLU A 540 -52.71 56.37 10.44
C GLU A 540 -53.50 55.36 11.38
N GLU A 541 -53.01 54.76 12.50
CA GLU A 541 -53.82 53.83 13.39
C GLU A 541 -53.45 53.76 14.92
N GLY A 542 -54.42 53.76 15.89
CA GLY A 542 -54.19 53.62 17.37
C GLY A 542 -55.34 53.07 18.28
N ALA A 543 -55.10 52.72 19.58
CA ALA A 543 -55.96 51.89 20.49
C ALA A 543 -56.60 52.61 21.73
N THR A 544 -57.65 52.04 22.38
CA THR A 544 -58.36 52.61 23.57
C THR A 544 -57.86 52.06 24.93
N TRP A 545 -57.68 52.92 25.95
CA TRP A 545 -57.08 52.59 27.26
C TRP A 545 -57.86 53.19 28.47
N TYR A 546 -57.89 52.53 29.64
CA TYR A 546 -58.63 52.87 30.88
C TYR A 546 -57.71 53.12 32.10
N ARG A 547 -57.94 54.15 32.92
CA ARG A 547 -56.99 54.56 33.99
C ARG A 547 -56.84 53.49 35.08
N ASP A 548 -55.61 53.11 35.42
CA ASP A 548 -55.20 52.15 36.48
C ASP A 548 -54.31 52.91 37.48
N ALA A 549 -54.87 53.28 38.63
CA ALA A 549 -54.21 54.16 39.59
C ALA A 549 -53.33 53.43 40.61
N ASP A 550 -53.53 52.13 40.83
CA ASP A 550 -52.80 51.33 41.80
C ASP A 550 -51.91 50.24 41.19
N GLY A 551 -52.02 50.03 39.87
CA GLY A 551 -51.07 49.29 39.05
C GLY A 551 -51.32 47.79 39.00
N ASP A 552 -52.55 47.33 39.24
CA ASP A 552 -52.87 45.91 39.31
C ASP A 552 -53.30 45.26 37.98
N GLY A 553 -53.38 46.08 36.92
CA GLY A 553 -53.73 45.62 35.59
C GLY A 553 -55.23 45.68 35.26
N TYR A 554 -56.08 46.12 36.20
CA TYR A 554 -57.49 46.42 35.97
C TYR A 554 -57.72 47.94 36.09
N GLY A 555 -58.33 48.53 35.07
CA GLY A 555 -58.57 49.96 34.99
C GLY A 555 -59.99 50.34 35.36
N ASN A 556 -60.18 51.61 35.70
CA ASN A 556 -61.47 52.18 35.99
C ASN A 556 -62.26 52.47 34.71
N ILE A 557 -63.38 51.77 34.52
CA ILE A 557 -64.23 51.90 33.33
C ILE A 557 -64.72 53.33 33.05
N ASN A 558 -64.78 54.19 34.07
CA ASN A 558 -65.28 55.55 33.94
C ASN A 558 -64.20 56.57 33.52
N GLN A 559 -62.98 56.12 33.22
CA GLN A 559 -61.85 56.99 32.82
C GLN A 559 -61.05 56.38 31.66
N SER A 560 -61.31 56.75 30.39
CA SER A 560 -60.63 56.20 29.20
C SER A 560 -60.15 57.23 28.15
N THR A 561 -59.27 56.80 27.22
CA THR A 561 -58.66 57.61 26.14
C THR A 561 -58.20 56.76 24.92
N GLU A 562 -58.03 57.37 23.73
CA GLU A 562 -57.54 56.71 22.49
C GLU A 562 -56.16 57.24 22.08
N SER A 563 -55.19 56.34 21.85
CA SER A 563 -53.82 56.68 21.49
C SER A 563 -53.07 55.46 20.90
N CYS A 564 -52.08 55.70 20.03
CA CYS A 564 -51.18 54.66 19.52
C CYS A 564 -50.42 53.94 20.66
N TRP A 565 -50.23 54.59 21.80
CA TRP A 565 -49.47 54.06 22.94
C TRP A 565 -50.31 54.09 24.22
N GLN A 566 -50.17 53.04 25.04
CA GLN A 566 -50.75 52.96 26.39
C GLN A 566 -50.33 54.18 27.20
N PRO A 567 -51.24 55.11 27.51
CA PRO A 567 -50.90 56.28 28.28
C PRO A 567 -50.52 55.86 29.70
N GLY A 568 -49.50 56.49 30.27
CA GLY A 568 -49.01 56.13 31.61
C GLY A 568 -50.12 56.18 32.66
N GLY A 569 -50.30 55.07 33.38
CA GLY A 569 -51.37 54.89 34.36
C GLY A 569 -52.73 54.53 33.76
N TYR A 570 -52.76 53.93 32.57
CA TYR A 570 -53.97 53.38 31.94
C TYR A 570 -53.67 51.96 31.45
N VAL A 571 -54.63 51.03 31.50
CA VAL A 571 -54.59 49.62 31.06
C VAL A 571 -55.82 49.29 30.21
N SER A 572 -55.82 48.18 29.49
CA SER A 572 -56.91 47.83 28.55
C SER A 572 -58.13 47.16 29.19
N ASN A 573 -57.98 46.65 30.41
CA ASN A 573 -59.04 45.96 31.16
C ASN A 573 -59.80 46.95 32.06
N SER A 574 -61.11 46.80 32.25
CA SER A 574 -61.98 47.82 32.89
C SER A 574 -62.69 47.37 34.18
N GLY A 575 -62.23 46.28 34.80
CA GLY A 575 -62.93 45.54 35.85
C GLY A 575 -62.65 45.90 37.31
N ASP A 576 -61.94 46.99 37.60
CA ASP A 576 -61.46 47.28 38.95
C ASP A 576 -62.56 47.85 39.89
N CYS A 577 -62.69 47.26 41.09
CA CYS A 577 -63.61 47.69 42.14
C CYS A 577 -62.95 48.57 43.23
N SER A 578 -61.62 48.69 43.25
CA SER A 578 -60.86 49.50 44.20
C SER A 578 -59.54 50.02 43.60
N ASP A 579 -59.63 51.12 42.83
CA ASP A 579 -58.55 51.89 42.12
C ASP A 579 -57.52 52.57 43.05
N GLY A 580 -57.10 51.88 44.09
CA GLY A 580 -56.23 52.33 45.16
C GLY A 580 -55.67 51.20 46.03
N ASN A 581 -56.06 49.94 45.77
CA ASN A 581 -55.52 48.76 46.43
C ASN A 581 -55.34 47.59 45.43
N PRO A 582 -54.09 47.28 45.03
CA PRO A 582 -53.80 46.31 43.97
C PRO A 582 -54.02 44.84 44.34
N THR A 583 -54.48 44.56 45.57
CA THR A 583 -54.86 43.21 46.03
C THR A 583 -56.37 43.00 46.07
N ILE A 584 -57.16 43.95 45.55
CA ILE A 584 -58.62 43.89 45.51
C ILE A 584 -59.08 44.07 44.07
N ASN A 585 -59.20 42.96 43.35
CA ASN A 585 -59.63 42.96 41.95
C ASN A 585 -60.28 41.61 41.59
N PRO A 586 -61.03 41.52 40.47
CA PRO A 586 -61.76 40.31 40.09
C PRO A 586 -60.93 39.03 39.91
N GLY A 587 -59.60 39.16 39.79
CA GLY A 587 -58.67 38.04 39.67
C GLY A 587 -57.98 37.66 40.99
N ALA A 588 -58.19 38.39 42.07
CA ALA A 588 -57.52 38.13 43.34
C ALA A 588 -58.09 36.86 44.02
N PRO A 589 -57.26 36.02 44.64
CA PRO A 589 -57.73 34.94 45.51
C PRO A 589 -58.15 35.49 46.89
N GLU A 590 -59.23 34.95 47.45
CA GLU A 590 -59.64 35.25 48.83
C GLU A 590 -58.56 34.79 49.83
N VAL A 591 -58.22 35.67 50.75
CA VAL A 591 -57.30 35.40 51.87
C VAL A 591 -58.02 35.72 53.18
N CYS A 592 -57.73 34.99 54.27
CA CYS A 592 -58.43 35.13 55.55
C CYS A 592 -58.12 36.44 56.28
N ASP A 593 -58.57 37.57 55.74
CA ASP A 593 -58.26 38.92 56.21
C ASP A 593 -59.51 39.81 56.43
N GLY A 594 -60.71 39.34 56.07
CA GLY A 594 -61.98 40.03 56.29
C GLY A 594 -62.35 41.07 55.21
N VAL A 595 -61.70 41.02 54.06
CA VAL A 595 -61.97 41.87 52.88
C VAL A 595 -62.46 40.98 51.72
N ASP A 596 -63.41 41.46 50.92
CA ASP A 596 -63.80 40.82 49.64
C ASP A 596 -62.72 41.15 48.60
N ASN A 597 -61.70 40.28 48.49
CA ASN A 597 -60.53 40.54 47.67
C ASN A 597 -60.84 40.38 46.18
N ASN A 598 -61.76 39.48 45.83
CA ASN A 598 -62.03 39.12 44.45
C ASN A 598 -63.22 39.87 43.81
N CYS A 599 -63.72 40.91 44.48
CA CYS A 599 -64.82 41.77 44.04
C CYS A 599 -66.12 40.98 43.69
N ASN A 600 -66.36 39.82 44.30
CA ASN A 600 -67.49 38.95 43.98
C ASN A 600 -68.70 39.10 44.93
N VAL A 601 -68.62 40.01 45.91
CA VAL A 601 -69.57 40.32 47.00
C VAL A 601 -69.67 39.32 48.17
N LEU A 602 -68.81 38.32 48.25
CA LEU A 602 -68.64 37.40 49.38
C LEU A 602 -67.30 37.66 50.09
N VAL A 603 -67.19 37.31 51.38
CA VAL A 603 -66.01 37.60 52.21
C VAL A 603 -65.48 36.29 52.79
N ASP A 604 -64.19 36.00 52.56
CA ASP A 604 -63.39 34.89 53.11
C ASP A 604 -63.88 33.47 52.77
N GLU A 605 -64.61 33.26 51.67
CA GLU A 605 -65.04 31.92 51.27
C GLU A 605 -63.90 31.12 50.61
N ASN A 606 -63.57 29.97 51.22
CA ASN A 606 -62.51 29.02 50.81
C ASN A 606 -61.04 29.39 51.11
N GLY A 607 -60.77 30.28 52.08
CA GLY A 607 -59.41 30.60 52.51
C GLY A 607 -58.68 29.48 53.31
N GLY A 608 -58.08 28.51 52.62
CA GLY A 608 -56.80 27.88 53.04
C GLY A 608 -56.72 27.02 54.31
N ALA A 609 -57.71 26.17 54.63
CA ALA A 609 -57.53 25.17 55.70
C ALA A 609 -56.66 23.99 55.20
N GLY A 610 -55.43 23.86 55.73
CA GLY A 610 -54.51 22.77 55.39
C GLY A 610 -54.83 21.47 56.14
N THR A 611 -54.61 20.32 55.49
CA THR A 611 -54.71 18.99 56.10
C THR A 611 -53.35 18.59 56.66
N TYR A 612 -53.29 18.14 57.92
CA TYR A 612 -52.08 17.71 58.62
C TYR A 612 -52.24 16.25 59.11
N TYR A 613 -51.15 15.51 59.16
CA TYR A 613 -51.05 14.06 59.42
C TYR A 613 -50.23 13.81 60.68
N ARG A 614 -50.62 12.84 61.51
CA ARG A 614 -49.93 12.57 62.79
C ARG A 614 -48.54 11.99 62.54
N ASP A 615 -47.53 12.54 63.20
CA ASP A 615 -46.12 12.13 63.14
C ASP A 615 -45.72 11.62 64.54
N ALA A 616 -45.65 10.31 64.72
CA ALA A 616 -45.48 9.68 66.03
C ALA A 616 -44.02 9.34 66.39
N ASP A 617 -43.13 9.19 65.41
CA ASP A 617 -41.69 8.94 65.64
C ASP A 617 -40.80 10.16 65.41
N GLY A 618 -41.34 11.25 64.85
CA GLY A 618 -40.73 12.57 64.77
C GLY A 618 -39.82 12.78 63.56
N ASP A 619 -39.96 11.98 62.49
CA ASP A 619 -39.11 12.06 61.30
C ASP A 619 -39.55 13.15 60.29
N GLY A 620 -40.71 13.78 60.53
CA GLY A 620 -41.27 14.84 59.68
C GLY A 620 -42.22 14.36 58.59
N TYR A 621 -42.46 13.06 58.48
CA TYR A 621 -43.52 12.45 57.67
C TYR A 621 -44.64 11.97 58.59
N GLY A 622 -45.89 12.09 58.14
CA GLY A 622 -47.06 11.79 58.95
C GLY A 622 -47.90 10.69 58.33
N ASN A 623 -48.56 9.92 59.18
CA ASN A 623 -49.38 8.78 58.79
C ASN A 623 -50.63 9.23 58.00
N PRO A 624 -50.79 8.83 56.72
CA PRO A 624 -51.93 9.23 55.90
C PRO A 624 -53.28 8.68 56.40
N GLY A 625 -53.27 7.63 57.21
CA GLY A 625 -54.46 7.07 57.86
C GLY A 625 -54.97 7.90 59.06
N VAL A 626 -54.24 8.92 59.51
CA VAL A 626 -54.59 9.73 60.70
C VAL A 626 -54.36 11.23 60.44
N SER A 627 -55.41 11.94 59.98
CA SER A 627 -55.33 13.37 59.60
C SER A 627 -56.34 14.32 60.27
N THR A 628 -56.10 15.64 60.16
CA THR A 628 -56.96 16.73 60.65
C THR A 628 -56.84 17.99 59.78
N THR A 629 -57.84 18.89 59.76
CA THR A 629 -57.85 20.10 58.89
C THR A 629 -57.90 21.39 59.73
N ALA A 630 -56.99 22.34 59.48
CA ALA A 630 -56.90 23.60 60.22
C ALA A 630 -56.17 24.71 59.42
N CYS A 631 -56.38 25.98 59.78
CA CYS A 631 -55.68 27.12 59.17
C CYS A 631 -54.19 27.22 59.57
N SER A 632 -53.72 26.39 60.52
CA SER A 632 -52.33 26.34 60.99
C SER A 632 -51.99 24.96 61.56
N GLN A 633 -50.74 24.50 61.41
CA GLN A 633 -50.26 23.16 61.80
C GLN A 633 -50.49 22.85 63.30
N PRO A 634 -51.31 21.82 63.62
CA PRO A 634 -51.49 21.35 64.99
C PRO A 634 -50.24 20.65 65.55
N ALA A 635 -50.02 20.72 66.86
CA ALA A 635 -48.87 20.07 67.51
C ALA A 635 -48.95 18.53 67.40
N GLY A 636 -47.85 17.89 67.00
CA GLY A 636 -47.77 16.44 66.76
C GLY A 636 -48.34 15.98 65.41
N TYR A 637 -48.60 16.93 64.50
CA TYR A 637 -49.01 16.67 63.13
C TYR A 637 -48.09 17.44 62.17
N VAL A 638 -47.84 16.89 60.98
CA VAL A 638 -47.03 17.46 59.89
C VAL A 638 -47.85 17.51 58.61
N ALA A 639 -47.50 18.39 57.67
CA ALA A 639 -48.24 18.51 56.41
C ALA A 639 -47.95 17.36 55.43
N ASN A 640 -46.85 16.63 55.63
CA ASN A 640 -46.40 15.57 54.75
C ASN A 640 -47.07 14.22 55.13
N ALA A 641 -47.68 13.54 54.16
CA ALA A 641 -48.48 12.33 54.37
C ALA A 641 -47.71 11.02 54.07
N GLY A 642 -46.39 11.08 54.03
CA GLY A 642 -45.55 10.06 53.40
C GLY A 642 -45.00 8.97 54.32
N ASP A 643 -45.62 8.72 55.47
CA ASP A 643 -45.14 7.72 56.43
C ASP A 643 -46.02 6.45 56.39
N CYS A 644 -45.44 5.32 55.95
CA CYS A 644 -46.09 4.02 55.94
C CYS A 644 -45.81 3.18 57.19
N ASN A 645 -44.90 3.60 58.07
CA ASN A 645 -44.61 2.98 59.36
C ASN A 645 -44.23 4.01 60.44
N ASP A 646 -45.27 4.60 61.04
CA ASP A 646 -45.30 5.63 62.11
C ASP A 646 -44.63 5.22 63.45
N PHE A 647 -43.82 4.16 63.44
CA PHE A 647 -43.00 3.68 64.54
C PHE A 647 -41.53 3.46 64.14
N ASN A 648 -41.16 3.72 62.88
CA ASN A 648 -39.81 3.51 62.36
C ASN A 648 -39.35 4.65 61.45
N TRP A 649 -38.53 5.54 62.03
CA TRP A 649 -37.96 6.73 61.41
C TRP A 649 -37.18 6.52 60.10
N SER A 650 -36.84 5.28 59.75
CA SER A 650 -36.13 4.93 58.51
C SER A 650 -37.05 4.39 57.41
N VAL A 651 -38.36 4.47 57.59
CA VAL A 651 -39.37 3.95 56.65
C VAL A 651 -40.38 5.05 56.35
N ASN A 652 -40.08 5.87 55.35
CA ASN A 652 -40.89 6.99 54.90
C ASN A 652 -40.60 7.29 53.43
N SER A 653 -41.49 8.03 52.78
CA SER A 653 -41.40 8.37 51.34
C SER A 653 -40.15 9.13 50.88
N GLY A 654 -39.29 9.59 51.80
CA GLY A 654 -37.99 10.17 51.50
C GLY A 654 -36.79 9.29 51.81
N ALA A 655 -36.98 8.08 52.36
CA ALA A 655 -35.91 7.17 52.69
C ALA A 655 -35.39 6.45 51.42
N PRO A 656 -34.07 6.23 51.28
CA PRO A 656 -33.52 5.37 50.23
C PRO A 656 -33.70 3.88 50.59
N GLU A 657 -33.98 3.05 49.58
CA GLU A 657 -34.04 1.58 49.73
C GLU A 657 -32.67 1.00 50.11
N VAL A 658 -32.69 -0.01 50.98
CA VAL A 658 -31.53 -0.80 51.38
C VAL A 658 -31.91 -2.28 51.32
N CYS A 659 -31.00 -3.17 50.89
CA CYS A 659 -31.28 -4.61 50.70
C CYS A 659 -31.59 -5.34 52.04
N ASP A 660 -32.76 -5.09 52.63
CA ASP A 660 -33.21 -5.65 53.91
C ASP A 660 -34.62 -6.30 53.83
N GLY A 661 -35.26 -6.23 52.67
CA GLY A 661 -36.55 -6.84 52.40
C GLY A 661 -37.74 -6.04 52.93
N ALA A 662 -37.54 -4.78 53.31
CA ALA A 662 -38.60 -3.81 53.60
C ALA A 662 -38.80 -2.85 52.40
N ASP A 663 -39.98 -2.23 52.35
CA ASP A 663 -40.27 -1.09 51.46
C ASP A 663 -39.93 0.16 52.28
N ASN A 664 -38.69 0.65 52.17
CA ASN A 664 -38.21 1.75 53.02
C ASN A 664 -38.80 3.10 52.58
N ASN A 665 -39.09 3.27 51.30
CA ASN A 665 -39.54 4.51 50.68
C ASN A 665 -41.06 4.56 50.46
N CYS A 666 -41.79 3.56 50.97
CA CYS A 666 -43.25 3.51 50.97
C CYS A 666 -43.89 3.62 49.57
N ASN A 667 -43.21 3.22 48.50
CA ASN A 667 -43.74 3.30 47.13
C ASN A 667 -44.44 2.01 46.67
N GLY A 668 -44.41 0.97 47.49
CA GLY A 668 -45.04 -0.33 47.23
C GLY A 668 -44.15 -1.36 46.54
N ALA A 669 -42.91 -1.03 46.21
CA ALA A 669 -41.86 -1.96 45.82
C ALA A 669 -40.91 -2.22 47.01
N VAL A 670 -40.21 -3.36 46.96
CA VAL A 670 -39.30 -3.78 48.03
C VAL A 670 -37.90 -3.82 47.44
N ASP A 671 -36.96 -3.10 48.07
CA ASP A 671 -35.54 -3.02 47.70
C ASP A 671 -35.25 -2.48 46.27
N GLU A 672 -36.15 -1.72 45.64
CA GLU A 672 -35.93 -1.23 44.27
C GLU A 672 -34.87 -0.12 44.20
N GLY A 673 -33.95 -0.26 43.24
CA GLY A 673 -32.78 0.61 43.16
C GLY A 673 -31.73 0.35 44.26
N ALA A 674 -31.95 -0.62 45.16
CA ALA A 674 -30.93 -1.12 46.08
C ALA A 674 -30.10 -2.23 45.42
N GLY A 675 -28.80 -2.26 45.68
CA GLY A 675 -27.86 -3.26 45.17
C GLY A 675 -26.87 -2.75 44.12
N SER A 676 -25.93 -3.61 43.72
CA SER A 676 -24.89 -3.29 42.75
C SER A 676 -25.44 -3.34 41.32
N THR A 677 -24.86 -2.53 40.42
CA THR A 677 -25.11 -2.61 38.99
C THR A 677 -24.32 -3.77 38.38
N TRP A 678 -25.00 -4.59 37.59
CA TRP A 678 -24.44 -5.73 36.87
C TRP A 678 -24.76 -5.63 35.37
N TYR A 679 -23.85 -6.07 34.51
CA TYR A 679 -23.95 -5.96 33.05
C TYR A 679 -24.04 -7.36 32.45
N PHE A 680 -24.96 -7.57 31.51
CA PHE A 680 -25.16 -8.88 30.90
C PHE A 680 -23.96 -9.24 30.01
N ASP A 681 -23.37 -10.40 30.29
CA ASP A 681 -22.21 -10.96 29.60
C ASP A 681 -22.75 -12.05 28.64
N ILE A 682 -22.86 -11.70 27.36
CA ILE A 682 -23.57 -12.49 26.35
C ILE A 682 -22.70 -13.63 25.82
N ASP A 683 -21.41 -13.39 25.63
CA ASP A 683 -20.43 -14.31 25.06
C ASP A 683 -19.51 -14.99 26.11
N ASN A 684 -19.67 -14.62 27.39
CA ASN A 684 -19.02 -15.18 28.57
C ASN A 684 -17.51 -14.91 28.67
N ASP A 685 -17.06 -13.70 28.35
CA ASP A 685 -15.64 -13.30 28.40
C ASP A 685 -15.23 -12.62 29.74
N GLY A 686 -16.20 -12.27 30.59
CA GLY A 686 -15.99 -11.60 31.88
C GLY A 686 -16.19 -10.08 31.87
N TYR A 687 -16.50 -9.50 30.73
CA TYR A 687 -16.95 -8.12 30.52
C TYR A 687 -18.43 -8.15 30.09
N GLY A 688 -19.12 -7.03 30.17
CA GLY A 688 -20.53 -7.01 29.83
C GLY A 688 -21.03 -5.65 29.38
N ASN A 689 -22.23 -5.66 28.81
CA ASN A 689 -22.75 -4.54 28.05
C ASN A 689 -23.16 -3.35 28.94
N ALA A 690 -22.43 -2.23 28.85
CA ALA A 690 -22.77 -0.98 29.55
C ALA A 690 -24.17 -0.43 29.24
N SER A 691 -24.75 -0.77 28.09
CA SER A 691 -26.07 -0.32 27.63
C SER A 691 -27.23 -1.10 28.22
N LEU A 692 -26.98 -2.26 28.86
CA LEU A 692 -28.00 -3.10 29.50
C LEU A 692 -27.69 -3.35 30.98
N PRO A 693 -27.68 -2.30 31.83
CA PRO A 693 -27.44 -2.47 33.25
C PRO A 693 -28.67 -3.10 33.95
N THR A 694 -28.41 -4.10 34.78
CA THR A 694 -29.38 -4.70 35.70
C THR A 694 -28.97 -4.41 37.14
N GLN A 695 -29.88 -3.88 37.96
CA GLN A 695 -29.62 -3.61 39.37
C GLN A 695 -30.12 -4.78 40.23
N SER A 696 -29.25 -5.32 41.09
CA SER A 696 -29.58 -6.46 41.95
C SER A 696 -28.69 -6.53 43.19
N CYS A 697 -29.25 -6.98 44.32
CA CYS A 697 -28.52 -7.20 45.57
C CYS A 697 -27.50 -8.36 45.49
N SER A 698 -27.59 -9.23 44.48
CA SER A 698 -26.65 -10.32 44.23
C SER A 698 -26.45 -10.56 42.73
N GLN A 699 -25.25 -11.02 42.32
CA GLN A 699 -24.90 -11.27 40.90
C GLN A 699 -25.98 -12.10 40.18
N PRO A 700 -26.69 -11.52 39.21
CA PRO A 700 -27.62 -12.24 38.36
C PRO A 700 -26.88 -13.25 37.45
N PHE A 701 -27.58 -14.29 36.99
CA PHE A 701 -27.02 -15.29 36.09
C PHE A 701 -26.51 -14.63 34.79
N ARG A 702 -25.26 -14.92 34.39
CA ARG A 702 -24.57 -14.32 33.22
C ARG A 702 -24.46 -12.80 33.24
N HIS A 703 -24.25 -12.21 34.42
CA HIS A 703 -23.91 -10.79 34.50
C HIS A 703 -22.60 -10.60 35.26
N VAL A 704 -21.83 -9.59 34.89
CA VAL A 704 -20.55 -9.23 35.52
C VAL A 704 -20.60 -7.80 36.04
N SER A 705 -19.68 -7.43 36.92
CA SER A 705 -19.61 -6.07 37.47
C SER A 705 -18.84 -5.10 36.55
N ASN A 706 -18.15 -5.60 35.53
CA ASN A 706 -17.34 -4.82 34.61
C ASN A 706 -18.11 -4.53 33.32
N ALA A 707 -18.35 -3.24 33.04
CA ALA A 707 -19.17 -2.76 31.92
C ALA A 707 -18.39 -2.52 30.62
N SER A 708 -17.12 -2.91 30.58
CA SER A 708 -16.16 -2.31 29.64
C SER A 708 -16.08 -3.06 28.31
N ASP A 709 -17.03 -3.95 28.01
CA ASP A 709 -17.06 -4.69 26.76
C ASP A 709 -17.44 -3.76 25.59
N CYS A 710 -16.68 -3.83 24.50
CA CYS A 710 -16.96 -3.08 23.27
C CYS A 710 -17.59 -3.93 22.16
N ASP A 711 -17.66 -5.26 22.30
CA ASP A 711 -18.37 -6.18 21.40
C ASP A 711 -18.90 -7.43 22.14
N ASP A 712 -20.08 -7.31 22.76
CA ASP A 712 -20.71 -8.38 23.57
C ASP A 712 -21.11 -9.65 22.79
N PHE A 713 -20.79 -9.76 21.50
CA PHE A 713 -21.06 -10.96 20.72
C PHE A 713 -19.78 -11.73 20.37
N ASN A 714 -18.61 -11.26 20.79
CA ASN A 714 -17.33 -11.82 20.43
C ASN A 714 -16.33 -11.87 21.60
N VAL A 715 -16.18 -13.07 22.17
CA VAL A 715 -15.32 -13.43 23.31
C VAL A 715 -13.83 -13.04 23.17
N SER A 716 -13.38 -12.62 21.97
CA SER A 716 -12.00 -12.22 21.69
C SER A 716 -11.80 -10.70 21.63
N ILE A 717 -12.86 -9.90 21.82
CA ILE A 717 -12.82 -8.43 21.77
C ILE A 717 -13.22 -7.89 23.14
N TYR A 718 -12.23 -7.50 23.93
CA TYR A 718 -12.44 -7.06 25.31
C TYR A 718 -11.28 -6.21 25.82
N PRO A 719 -11.49 -5.40 26.86
CA PRO A 719 -10.44 -4.56 27.45
C PRO A 719 -9.15 -5.32 27.78
N GLY A 720 -8.08 -4.97 27.06
CA GLY A 720 -6.75 -5.58 27.24
C GLY A 720 -6.52 -6.90 26.51
N ALA A 721 -7.39 -7.29 25.57
CA ALA A 721 -7.11 -8.37 24.63
C ALA A 721 -5.85 -8.07 23.77
N PRO A 722 -5.14 -9.07 23.24
CA PRO A 722 -4.12 -8.85 22.23
C PRO A 722 -4.75 -8.36 20.91
N GLU A 723 -4.22 -7.29 20.33
CA GLU A 723 -4.62 -6.81 19.00
C GLU A 723 -4.27 -7.80 17.89
N ALA A 724 -5.17 -7.96 16.94
CA ALA A 724 -4.96 -8.71 15.71
C ALA A 724 -5.09 -7.77 14.51
N CYS A 725 -4.38 -8.03 13.41
CA CYS A 725 -4.47 -7.22 12.19
C CYS A 725 -5.74 -7.48 11.39
N ASP A 726 -6.91 -7.19 11.97
CA ASP A 726 -8.22 -7.45 11.38
C ASP A 726 -9.06 -6.17 11.17
N GLY A 727 -8.50 -5.00 11.48
CA GLY A 727 -9.12 -3.69 11.33
C GLY A 727 -10.18 -3.41 12.39
N ARG A 728 -10.13 -4.13 13.52
CA ARG A 728 -10.99 -3.92 14.70
C ARG A 728 -10.11 -3.49 15.87
N ASP A 729 -10.74 -2.82 16.82
CA ASP A 729 -10.11 -2.48 18.11
C ASP A 729 -10.40 -3.66 19.05
N ASN A 730 -9.51 -4.65 19.08
CA ASN A 730 -9.75 -5.88 19.83
C ASN A 730 -9.70 -5.64 21.35
N ASN A 731 -8.96 -4.63 21.80
CA ASN A 731 -8.67 -4.39 23.20
C ASN A 731 -9.43 -3.21 23.81
N CYS A 732 -10.37 -2.65 23.04
CA CYS A 732 -11.29 -1.58 23.41
C CYS A 732 -10.59 -0.31 23.92
N ASN A 733 -9.43 0.05 23.38
CA ASN A 733 -8.70 1.27 23.78
C ASN A 733 -8.84 2.45 22.79
N TYR A 734 -9.69 2.28 21.77
CA TYR A 734 -9.97 3.23 20.68
C TYR A 734 -8.84 3.40 19.65
N LEU A 735 -7.84 2.54 19.68
CA LEU A 735 -6.85 2.39 18.63
C LEU A 735 -7.13 1.07 17.92
N VAL A 736 -6.85 1.03 16.62
CA VAL A 736 -7.12 -0.14 15.78
C VAL A 736 -5.78 -0.76 15.41
N ASP A 737 -5.64 -2.07 15.66
CA ASP A 737 -4.48 -2.90 15.33
C ASP A 737 -3.13 -2.43 15.95
N GLU A 738 -3.13 -1.64 17.02
CA GLU A 738 -1.89 -1.15 17.63
C GLU A 738 -1.13 -2.26 18.37
N GLY A 739 0.17 -2.37 18.13
CA GLY A 739 0.96 -3.48 18.68
C GLY A 739 0.82 -4.81 17.92
N ALA A 740 -0.09 -4.91 16.94
CA ALA A 740 -0.23 -6.08 16.06
C ALA A 740 0.66 -6.03 14.80
N GLY A 741 1.20 -4.85 14.46
CA GLY A 741 2.04 -4.63 13.28
C GLY A 741 3.53 -4.95 13.47
N SER A 742 4.27 -4.88 12.36
CA SER A 742 5.73 -4.95 12.34
C SER A 742 6.32 -3.61 11.90
N THR A 743 7.56 -3.33 12.31
CA THR A 743 8.29 -2.15 11.83
C THR A 743 8.91 -2.48 10.48
N TRP A 744 8.64 -1.66 9.48
CA TRP A 744 9.16 -1.77 8.11
C TRP A 744 10.01 -0.55 7.79
N PHE A 745 11.10 -0.74 7.07
CA PHE A 745 12.11 0.28 6.75
C PHE A 745 12.03 0.60 5.26
N ARG A 746 12.03 1.89 4.91
CA ARG A 746 11.92 2.31 3.51
C ARG A 746 13.12 1.79 2.73
N ASP A 747 12.86 1.18 1.59
CA ASP A 747 13.83 0.66 0.64
C ASP A 747 13.81 1.60 -0.58
N GLY A 748 14.75 2.55 -0.57
CA GLY A 748 14.80 3.67 -1.49
C GLY A 748 15.29 3.33 -2.89
N ASP A 749 16.09 2.26 -3.02
CA ASP A 749 16.76 1.85 -4.25
C ASP A 749 16.38 0.44 -4.73
N GLY A 750 15.65 -0.33 -3.92
CA GLY A 750 15.00 -1.58 -4.28
C GLY A 750 15.86 -2.84 -4.10
N ASP A 751 16.88 -2.81 -3.23
CA ASP A 751 17.81 -3.94 -3.05
C ASP A 751 17.40 -4.95 -1.97
N GLY A 752 16.33 -4.68 -1.24
CA GLY A 752 15.81 -5.57 -0.19
C GLY A 752 16.28 -5.23 1.23
N TYR A 753 17.14 -4.22 1.39
CA TYR A 753 17.52 -3.63 2.67
C TYR A 753 16.92 -2.22 2.78
N GLY A 754 16.62 -1.78 3.99
CA GLY A 754 15.93 -0.52 4.21
C GLY A 754 16.64 0.35 5.24
N ASN A 755 16.36 1.64 5.16
CA ASN A 755 16.97 2.65 6.03
C ASN A 755 16.34 2.69 7.43
N TRP A 756 17.14 2.42 8.45
CA TRP A 756 16.67 2.43 9.84
C TRP A 756 16.10 3.78 10.32
N TYR A 757 16.52 4.90 9.72
CA TYR A 757 15.98 6.23 10.05
C TYR A 757 14.64 6.52 9.39
N GLN A 758 14.21 5.70 8.42
CA GLN A 758 12.95 5.86 7.69
C GLN A 758 12.07 4.62 7.87
N SER A 759 11.46 4.49 9.06
CA SER A 759 10.58 3.37 9.39
C SER A 759 9.10 3.75 9.43
N THR A 760 8.24 2.77 9.16
CA THR A 760 6.79 2.83 9.41
C THR A 760 6.33 1.56 10.15
N TYR A 761 5.18 1.62 10.82
CA TYR A 761 4.65 0.50 11.60
C TYR A 761 3.28 0.08 11.05
N THR A 762 3.21 -1.11 10.46
CA THR A 762 2.01 -1.60 9.75
C THR A 762 1.88 -3.13 9.83
N CYS A 763 0.65 -3.62 9.69
CA CYS A 763 0.30 -5.04 9.71
C CYS A 763 0.87 -5.89 8.55
N GLY A 764 1.10 -5.27 7.40
CA GLY A 764 1.74 -5.92 6.25
C GLY A 764 2.78 -5.00 5.62
N GLN A 765 3.68 -5.57 4.82
CA GLN A 765 4.75 -4.86 4.13
C GLN A 765 4.19 -3.75 3.23
N PRO A 766 4.40 -2.46 3.55
CA PRO A 766 4.04 -1.38 2.67
C PRO A 766 4.89 -1.42 1.40
N GLY A 767 4.32 -1.03 0.26
CA GLY A 767 5.09 -0.95 -0.99
C GLY A 767 6.28 0.01 -0.87
N GLY A 768 7.48 -0.46 -1.19
CA GLY A 768 8.73 0.29 -1.06
C GLY A 768 9.34 0.29 0.35
N TYR A 769 8.95 -0.66 1.21
CA TYR A 769 9.54 -0.88 2.53
C TYR A 769 9.87 -2.37 2.70
N VAL A 770 10.86 -2.70 3.53
CA VAL A 770 11.36 -4.06 3.82
C VAL A 770 11.56 -4.25 5.32
N SER A 771 11.68 -5.49 5.80
CA SER A 771 11.81 -5.79 7.24
C SER A 771 13.24 -5.65 7.77
N ASN A 772 14.24 -5.61 6.87
CA ASN A 772 15.65 -5.54 7.22
C ASN A 772 16.14 -4.08 7.21
N ALA A 773 16.64 -3.58 8.34
CA ALA A 773 17.00 -2.17 8.54
C ALA A 773 18.47 -1.82 8.23
N ASN A 774 19.22 -2.77 7.68
CA ASN A 774 20.68 -2.71 7.70
C ASN A 774 21.31 -2.08 6.45
N ASP A 775 20.59 -1.20 5.77
CA ASP A 775 21.13 -0.46 4.62
C ASP A 775 21.95 0.76 5.08
N CYS A 776 23.22 0.82 4.66
CA CYS A 776 24.10 1.94 4.95
C CYS A 776 24.01 3.07 3.91
N ASN A 777 23.42 2.83 2.73
CA ASN A 777 23.16 3.83 1.71
C ASN A 777 21.93 3.50 0.83
N ASP A 778 20.76 3.89 1.35
CA ASP A 778 19.40 3.79 0.79
C ASP A 778 19.12 4.61 -0.49
N SER A 779 20.17 4.93 -1.24
CA SER A 779 20.12 5.55 -2.55
C SER A 779 20.95 4.80 -3.60
N SER A 780 21.54 3.67 -3.21
CA SER A 780 22.47 2.87 -4.00
C SER A 780 22.30 1.38 -3.67
N ALA A 781 21.62 0.66 -4.57
CA ALA A 781 21.42 -0.80 -4.51
C ALA A 781 22.71 -1.65 -4.54
N ALA A 782 23.88 -1.01 -4.59
CA ALA A 782 25.20 -1.63 -4.52
C ALA A 782 25.84 -1.51 -3.12
N SER A 783 25.10 -1.02 -2.13
CA SER A 783 25.61 -0.66 -0.80
C SER A 783 24.77 -1.27 0.31
N HIS A 784 24.84 -2.58 0.47
CA HIS A 784 24.05 -3.34 1.44
C HIS A 784 24.86 -4.48 2.08
N PRO A 785 24.43 -5.02 3.23
CA PRO A 785 25.05 -6.18 3.86
C PRO A 785 25.21 -7.35 2.89
N GLY A 786 26.44 -7.84 2.76
CA GLY A 786 26.78 -8.95 1.86
C GLY A 786 27.03 -8.57 0.40
N ALA A 787 26.97 -7.28 0.03
CA ALA A 787 27.49 -6.83 -1.26
C ALA A 787 29.01 -7.09 -1.38
N ALA A 788 29.51 -7.25 -2.61
CA ALA A 788 30.94 -7.32 -2.84
C ALA A 788 31.55 -5.91 -2.81
N GLU A 789 32.66 -5.74 -2.09
CA GLU A 789 33.40 -4.48 -2.07
C GLU A 789 33.98 -4.16 -3.45
N VAL A 790 33.93 -2.89 -3.83
CA VAL A 790 34.56 -2.36 -5.04
C VAL A 790 35.39 -1.14 -4.65
N CYS A 791 36.55 -0.95 -5.29
CA CYS A 791 37.50 0.12 -4.96
C CYS A 791 37.02 1.53 -5.36
N ASP A 792 35.96 2.01 -4.73
CA ASP A 792 35.37 3.32 -4.98
C ASP A 792 35.38 4.23 -3.74
N GLY A 793 35.90 3.74 -2.61
CA GLY A 793 35.99 4.47 -1.35
C GLY A 793 34.66 4.53 -0.59
N VAL A 794 33.70 3.69 -0.96
CA VAL A 794 32.42 3.45 -0.28
C VAL A 794 32.52 2.12 0.48
N ASP A 795 31.87 2.03 1.63
CA ASP A 795 31.68 0.76 2.34
C ASP A 795 30.45 0.07 1.72
N ASN A 796 30.66 -0.79 0.73
CA ASN A 796 29.57 -1.39 -0.04
C ASN A 796 28.85 -2.48 0.74
N ASN A 797 29.51 -3.19 1.63
CA ASN A 797 28.98 -4.31 2.37
C ASN A 797 28.50 -3.95 3.79
N CYS A 798 28.56 -2.65 4.13
CA CYS A 798 28.11 -2.06 5.38
C CYS A 798 28.75 -2.69 6.63
N ASN A 799 30.00 -3.13 6.54
CA ASN A 799 30.74 -3.72 7.66
C ASN A 799 31.57 -2.70 8.46
N TYR A 800 31.47 -1.41 8.10
CA TYR A 800 32.22 -0.27 8.63
C TYR A 800 33.70 -0.22 8.23
N VAL A 801 34.10 -0.98 7.21
CA VAL A 801 35.45 -1.03 6.67
C VAL A 801 35.40 -0.84 5.15
N VAL A 802 35.75 0.37 4.73
CA VAL A 802 35.78 0.78 3.31
C VAL A 802 36.78 -0.07 2.51
N ASP A 803 36.32 -0.62 1.37
CA ASP A 803 37.07 -1.37 0.37
C ASP A 803 37.74 -2.68 0.87
N ASP A 804 37.27 -3.27 1.98
CA ASP A 804 37.88 -4.48 2.55
C ASP A 804 37.57 -5.74 1.72
N GLY A 805 38.55 -6.20 0.96
CA GLY A 805 38.41 -7.34 0.04
C GLY A 805 38.25 -6.96 -1.44
N ALA A 806 38.31 -5.66 -1.78
CA ALA A 806 38.34 -5.17 -3.17
C ALA A 806 39.76 -5.01 -3.74
N GLY A 807 40.79 -5.22 -2.90
CA GLY A 807 42.19 -4.99 -3.25
C GLY A 807 42.84 -6.08 -4.13
N SER A 808 44.03 -5.78 -4.66
CA SER A 808 44.94 -6.76 -5.26
C SER A 808 46.21 -6.87 -4.42
N THR A 809 46.84 -8.04 -4.41
CA THR A 809 48.13 -8.22 -3.75
C THR A 809 49.25 -7.65 -4.64
N TRP A 810 49.97 -6.66 -4.13
CA TRP A 810 51.13 -6.04 -4.76
C TRP A 810 52.41 -6.43 -4.04
N TYR A 811 53.49 -6.67 -4.76
CA TYR A 811 54.78 -7.15 -4.26
C TYR A 811 55.83 -6.04 -4.37
N ARG A 812 56.63 -5.84 -3.33
CA ARG A 812 57.62 -4.77 -3.28
C ARG A 812 58.68 -4.99 -4.36
N ASP A 813 59.03 -3.92 -5.06
CA ASP A 813 60.08 -3.83 -6.08
C ASP A 813 61.08 -2.78 -5.59
N SER A 814 62.13 -3.24 -4.90
CA SER A 814 63.05 -2.37 -4.18
C SER A 814 64.18 -1.82 -5.05
N ASP A 815 64.51 -2.48 -6.15
CA ASP A 815 65.58 -2.08 -7.06
C ASP A 815 65.07 -1.47 -8.38
N GLY A 816 63.76 -1.54 -8.64
CA GLY A 816 63.04 -0.83 -9.68
C GLY A 816 63.08 -1.50 -11.05
N ASP A 817 63.26 -2.82 -11.10
CA ASP A 817 63.41 -3.56 -12.36
C ASP A 817 62.08 -4.07 -12.95
N GLY A 818 60.98 -3.93 -12.20
CA GLY A 818 59.63 -4.32 -12.61
C GLY A 818 59.17 -5.70 -12.13
N TYR A 819 60.01 -6.43 -11.38
CA TYR A 819 59.65 -7.69 -10.73
C TYR A 819 59.58 -7.51 -9.20
N GLY A 820 58.66 -8.24 -8.57
CA GLY A 820 58.35 -8.03 -7.15
C GLY A 820 58.70 -9.23 -6.28
N ASN A 821 59.03 -8.95 -5.02
CA ASN A 821 59.37 -9.97 -4.03
C ASN A 821 58.13 -10.66 -3.43
N GLY A 822 57.96 -11.96 -3.69
CA GLY A 822 56.87 -12.76 -3.13
C GLY A 822 56.78 -12.82 -1.60
N SER A 823 57.87 -12.50 -0.88
CA SER A 823 57.91 -12.45 0.58
C SER A 823 57.59 -11.08 1.18
N GLN A 824 57.43 -10.04 0.36
CA GLN A 824 57.10 -8.68 0.78
C GLN A 824 55.92 -8.13 -0.02
N SER A 825 54.71 -8.42 0.44
CA SER A 825 53.48 -7.99 -0.23
C SER A 825 52.60 -7.06 0.62
N THR A 826 51.70 -6.35 -0.06
CA THR A 826 50.63 -5.55 0.54
C THR A 826 49.35 -5.71 -0.29
N TYR A 827 48.18 -5.55 0.33
CA TYR A 827 46.88 -5.75 -0.31
C TYR A 827 46.11 -4.42 -0.33
N VAL A 828 45.99 -3.80 -1.51
CA VAL A 828 45.34 -2.49 -1.70
C VAL A 828 44.75 -2.34 -3.11
N CYS A 829 43.84 -1.37 -3.28
CA CYS A 829 43.07 -1.11 -4.51
C CYS A 829 43.88 -0.64 -5.74
N GLY A 830 45.14 -0.22 -5.58
CA GLY A 830 45.96 0.23 -6.70
C GLY A 830 47.44 0.13 -6.41
N GLN A 831 48.27 0.04 -7.45
CA GLN A 831 49.71 -0.18 -7.34
C GLN A 831 50.36 0.85 -6.39
N PRO A 832 50.80 0.44 -5.18
CA PRO A 832 51.57 1.32 -4.32
C PRO A 832 52.89 1.69 -4.99
N SER A 833 53.40 2.89 -4.71
CA SER A 833 54.71 3.30 -5.22
C SER A 833 55.82 2.38 -4.69
N GLY A 834 56.62 1.80 -5.60
CA GLY A 834 57.66 0.82 -5.27
C GLY A 834 57.16 -0.61 -5.10
N TYR A 835 55.99 -0.94 -5.65
CA TYR A 835 55.42 -2.29 -5.70
C TYR A 835 54.95 -2.60 -7.12
N VAL A 836 54.90 -3.88 -7.50
CA VAL A 836 54.46 -4.40 -8.81
C VAL A 836 53.53 -5.61 -8.62
N SER A 837 52.80 -6.02 -9.67
CA SER A 837 51.74 -7.04 -9.57
C SER A 837 52.25 -8.49 -9.60
N ASN A 838 53.53 -8.72 -9.91
CA ASN A 838 54.12 -10.04 -10.00
C ASN A 838 55.06 -10.32 -8.81
N ALA A 839 55.18 -11.60 -8.44
CA ALA A 839 55.97 -12.08 -7.30
C ALA A 839 57.24 -12.83 -7.74
N SER A 840 57.79 -12.48 -8.90
CA SER A 840 58.74 -13.33 -9.63
C SER A 840 60.20 -12.96 -9.45
N ASP A 841 60.50 -12.00 -8.57
CA ASP A 841 61.88 -11.59 -8.28
C ASP A 841 62.54 -12.52 -7.25
N CYS A 842 63.69 -13.07 -7.62
CA CYS A 842 64.49 -13.94 -6.75
C CYS A 842 65.57 -13.20 -5.92
N ASP A 843 65.92 -11.95 -6.27
CA ASP A 843 66.75 -11.05 -5.47
C ASP A 843 66.35 -9.58 -5.67
N ASP A 844 65.32 -9.17 -4.91
CA ASP A 844 64.73 -7.82 -4.82
C ASP A 844 65.68 -6.74 -4.28
N SER A 845 66.99 -6.95 -4.36
CA SER A 845 68.00 -5.93 -4.08
C SER A 845 68.95 -5.71 -5.26
N ASN A 846 68.75 -6.43 -6.36
CA ASN A 846 69.61 -6.46 -7.52
C ASN A 846 68.85 -6.62 -8.85
N ALA A 847 68.60 -5.49 -9.52
CA ALA A 847 67.86 -5.36 -10.78
C ALA A 847 68.40 -6.17 -12.00
N SER A 848 69.49 -6.92 -11.82
CA SER A 848 70.05 -7.83 -12.83
C SER A 848 69.71 -9.31 -12.54
N MET A 849 68.86 -9.58 -11.55
CA MET A 849 68.49 -10.91 -11.07
C MET A 849 66.97 -11.09 -11.11
N SER A 850 66.40 -11.16 -12.30
CA SER A 850 64.94 -11.25 -12.51
C SER A 850 64.58 -12.03 -13.77
N PRO A 851 63.33 -12.52 -13.90
CA PRO A 851 62.89 -13.36 -15.02
C PRO A 851 63.23 -12.79 -16.40
N GLY A 852 63.95 -13.57 -17.20
CA GLY A 852 64.35 -13.19 -18.57
C GLY A 852 65.71 -12.51 -18.70
N HIS A 853 66.42 -12.28 -17.60
CA HIS A 853 67.84 -11.89 -17.65
C HIS A 853 68.73 -13.01 -18.23
N ALA A 854 69.89 -12.63 -18.76
CA ALA A 854 70.85 -13.60 -19.29
C ALA A 854 71.74 -14.13 -18.16
N GLU A 855 71.89 -15.45 -18.07
CA GLU A 855 72.73 -16.12 -17.07
C GLU A 855 74.20 -15.67 -17.15
N VAL A 856 74.77 -15.32 -15.99
CA VAL A 856 76.19 -14.99 -15.84
C VAL A 856 76.86 -16.13 -15.08
N CYS A 857 78.06 -16.54 -15.50
CA CYS A 857 78.77 -17.68 -14.89
C CYS A 857 79.36 -17.38 -13.49
N ASP A 858 78.53 -16.99 -12.52
CA ASP A 858 78.91 -16.65 -11.15
C ASP A 858 78.35 -17.61 -10.08
N GLY A 859 77.54 -18.59 -10.50
CA GLY A 859 76.93 -19.58 -9.61
C GLY A 859 75.64 -19.13 -8.94
N VAL A 860 75.06 -18.01 -9.39
CA VAL A 860 73.74 -17.50 -9.02
C VAL A 860 72.77 -17.73 -10.18
N ASP A 861 71.49 -17.96 -9.87
CA ASP A 861 70.40 -18.06 -10.86
C ASP A 861 69.96 -16.63 -11.18
N ASN A 862 70.47 -16.07 -12.28
CA ASN A 862 70.24 -14.65 -12.61
C ASN A 862 68.89 -14.41 -13.29
N ASN A 863 68.23 -15.46 -13.79
CA ASN A 863 66.97 -15.34 -14.50
C ASN A 863 65.79 -15.97 -13.75
N CYS A 864 66.01 -16.37 -12.49
CA CYS A 864 65.02 -16.88 -11.57
C CYS A 864 64.22 -18.08 -12.11
N ASN A 865 64.82 -18.91 -12.98
CA ASN A 865 64.14 -20.07 -13.57
C ASN A 865 64.33 -21.37 -12.75
N GLY A 866 65.03 -21.29 -11.62
CA GLY A 866 65.31 -22.40 -10.72
C GLY A 866 66.49 -23.27 -11.14
N GLN A 867 67.25 -22.84 -12.14
CA GLN A 867 68.43 -23.50 -12.64
C GLN A 867 69.62 -22.50 -12.58
N VAL A 868 70.84 -23.02 -12.40
CA VAL A 868 72.05 -22.19 -12.29
C VAL A 868 72.98 -22.42 -13.49
N ASN A 869 73.17 -21.40 -14.32
CA ASN A 869 74.09 -21.38 -15.48
C ASN A 869 73.69 -22.25 -16.70
N GLU A 870 72.43 -22.20 -17.14
CA GLU A 870 71.89 -22.98 -18.25
C GLU A 870 71.94 -22.23 -19.60
N GLY A 871 71.89 -22.97 -20.70
CA GLY A 871 71.88 -22.39 -22.07
C GLY A 871 73.24 -22.29 -22.77
N GLY A 872 74.35 -22.67 -22.12
CA GLY A 872 75.59 -23.04 -22.82
C GLY A 872 76.31 -21.94 -23.62
N VAL A 873 76.02 -20.66 -23.38
CA VAL A 873 76.83 -19.54 -23.94
C VAL A 873 77.87 -19.12 -22.90
N CYS A 874 78.80 -20.02 -22.58
CA CYS A 874 79.99 -19.67 -21.81
C CYS A 874 81.02 -19.06 -22.78
N VAL A 875 81.00 -17.74 -22.99
CA VAL A 875 82.14 -17.05 -23.60
C VAL A 875 83.17 -16.84 -22.49
N PRO A 876 84.35 -17.49 -22.51
CA PRO A 876 85.33 -17.29 -21.47
C PRO A 876 85.85 -15.85 -21.55
N ALA A 877 85.77 -15.12 -20.44
CA ALA A 877 86.43 -13.83 -20.31
C ALA A 877 87.96 -14.05 -20.31
N CYS A 878 88.60 -13.99 -21.48
CA CYS A 878 90.03 -14.26 -21.66
C CYS A 878 90.96 -13.16 -21.10
N GLY A 879 90.51 -12.28 -20.21
CA GLY A 879 91.32 -11.22 -19.62
C GLY A 879 92.12 -10.42 -20.67
N SER A 880 93.45 -10.44 -20.61
CA SER A 880 94.36 -9.79 -21.58
C SER A 880 94.75 -10.65 -22.80
N GLN A 881 94.19 -11.85 -22.95
CA GLN A 881 94.42 -12.76 -24.08
C GLN A 881 93.29 -12.66 -25.11
N THR A 882 93.56 -13.04 -26.35
CA THR A 882 92.56 -12.97 -27.44
C THR A 882 91.81 -14.30 -27.55
N ALA A 883 90.48 -14.25 -27.58
CA ALA A 883 89.64 -15.42 -27.76
C ALA A 883 89.69 -15.90 -29.22
N CYS A 884 90.21 -17.11 -29.45
CA CYS A 884 90.29 -17.72 -30.78
C CYS A 884 89.48 -19.02 -30.79
N GLY A 885 88.17 -18.89 -31.03
CA GLY A 885 87.20 -19.99 -30.84
C GLY A 885 86.98 -20.27 -29.35
N ASN A 886 87.02 -21.55 -28.95
CA ASN A 886 86.76 -21.97 -27.57
C ASN A 886 88.03 -22.02 -26.69
N VAL A 887 89.12 -21.35 -27.09
CA VAL A 887 90.40 -21.34 -26.37
C VAL A 887 90.98 -19.91 -26.32
N CYS A 888 91.45 -19.48 -25.16
CA CYS A 888 92.18 -18.21 -24.98
C CYS A 888 93.63 -18.39 -25.45
N VAL A 889 94.08 -17.55 -26.38
CA VAL A 889 95.47 -17.58 -26.88
C VAL A 889 96.11 -16.20 -26.79
N ASP A 890 97.40 -16.18 -26.47
CA ASP A 890 98.17 -14.94 -26.38
C ASP A 890 98.73 -14.56 -27.74
N THR A 891 98.02 -13.67 -28.43
CA THR A 891 98.40 -13.20 -29.77
C THR A 891 99.65 -12.32 -29.77
N SER A 892 100.19 -11.96 -28.59
CA SER A 892 101.43 -11.19 -28.48
C SER A 892 102.71 -12.04 -28.54
N SER A 893 102.60 -13.34 -28.23
CA SER A 893 103.77 -14.23 -28.10
C SER A 893 103.60 -15.61 -28.76
N ASP A 894 102.39 -16.01 -29.12
CA ASP A 894 102.10 -17.29 -29.73
C ASP A 894 102.52 -17.35 -31.22
N PHE A 895 103.38 -18.31 -31.56
CA PHE A 895 103.93 -18.47 -32.91
C PHE A 895 102.88 -18.83 -33.98
N ASN A 896 101.78 -19.49 -33.61
CA ASN A 896 100.73 -19.90 -34.53
C ASN A 896 99.56 -18.91 -34.62
N ASN A 897 99.55 -17.88 -33.77
CA ASN A 897 98.44 -16.91 -33.63
C ASN A 897 98.97 -15.47 -33.47
N CYS A 898 100.08 -15.14 -34.13
CA CYS A 898 100.79 -13.88 -33.94
C CYS A 898 100.04 -12.69 -34.56
N GLY A 899 99.61 -11.76 -33.70
CA GLY A 899 98.79 -10.59 -34.09
C GLY A 899 97.33 -10.92 -34.38
N GLY A 900 96.91 -12.19 -34.29
CA GLY A 900 95.53 -12.61 -34.49
C GLY A 900 95.36 -14.12 -34.65
N CYS A 901 94.15 -14.60 -34.44
CA CYS A 901 93.79 -16.02 -34.48
C CYS A 901 94.17 -16.69 -35.81
N GLY A 902 95.00 -17.74 -35.76
CA GLY A 902 95.43 -18.51 -36.94
C GLY A 902 96.53 -17.86 -37.80
N LEU A 903 97.05 -16.68 -37.42
CA LEU A 903 98.16 -16.02 -38.11
C LEU A 903 99.50 -16.59 -37.66
N LYS A 904 99.97 -17.61 -38.38
CA LYS A 904 101.23 -18.30 -38.08
C LYS A 904 102.46 -17.59 -38.68
N CYS A 905 103.53 -17.46 -37.91
CA CYS A 905 104.78 -16.92 -38.43
C CYS A 905 105.39 -17.82 -39.53
N PRO A 906 106.04 -17.24 -40.56
CA PRO A 906 106.32 -17.96 -41.82
C PRO A 906 107.18 -19.22 -41.68
N ASN A 907 108.09 -19.26 -40.70
CA ASN A 907 108.88 -20.45 -40.33
C ASN A 907 109.58 -20.24 -38.98
N TRP A 908 110.27 -21.26 -38.49
CA TRP A 908 110.95 -21.30 -37.19
C TRP A 908 112.08 -20.27 -37.01
N LYS A 909 112.47 -19.52 -38.05
CA LYS A 909 113.41 -18.38 -37.92
C LYS A 909 112.73 -17.08 -37.49
N PHE A 910 111.43 -17.10 -37.22
CA PHE A 910 110.68 -15.94 -36.74
C PHE A 910 110.04 -16.27 -35.39
N GLN A 911 109.97 -15.30 -34.48
CA GLN A 911 109.19 -15.40 -33.25
C GLN A 911 108.12 -14.30 -33.23
N CYS A 912 106.98 -14.58 -32.58
CA CYS A 912 105.99 -13.57 -32.29
C CYS A 912 106.44 -12.71 -31.10
N ILE A 913 106.57 -11.40 -31.31
CA ILE A 913 106.91 -10.42 -30.28
C ILE A 913 105.92 -9.27 -30.43
N GLU A 914 105.15 -8.99 -29.37
CA GLU A 914 104.12 -7.95 -29.33
C GLU A 914 103.13 -8.01 -30.51
N GLY A 915 102.84 -9.21 -31.02
CA GLY A 915 101.88 -9.42 -32.10
C GLY A 915 102.43 -9.25 -33.52
N ALA A 916 103.74 -9.13 -33.70
CA ALA A 916 104.40 -9.14 -35.00
C ALA A 916 105.44 -10.26 -35.12
N CYS A 917 105.55 -10.87 -36.30
CA CYS A 917 106.57 -11.89 -36.58
C CYS A 917 107.91 -11.24 -36.88
N GLU A 918 108.82 -11.27 -35.90
CA GLU A 918 110.17 -10.71 -36.04
C GLU A 918 111.19 -11.79 -36.38
N TYR A 919 112.15 -11.46 -37.24
CA TYR A 919 113.21 -12.37 -37.67
C TYR A 919 114.27 -12.53 -36.59
N MET A 920 114.56 -13.78 -36.22
CA MET A 920 115.67 -14.11 -35.35
C MET A 920 116.94 -14.35 -36.18
N PRO A 921 118.02 -13.58 -36.00
CA PRO A 921 119.26 -13.73 -36.75
C PRO A 921 119.98 -15.07 -36.54
#